data_AF-A0AA92SVW7-F1
#
_entry.id   AF-A0AA92SVW7-F1
#
_cell.length_a   1.000
_cell.length_b   1.000
_cell.length_c   1.000
_cell.angle_alpha   90.00
_cell.angle_beta   90.00
_cell.angle_gamma   90.00
#
_symmetry.space_group_name_H-M   'P 1'
#
loop_
_entity.id
_entity.type
_entity.pdbx_description
1 polymer ?
#
loop_
_entity_poly.entity_id
_entity_poly.type
_entity_poly.pdbx_seq_one_letter_code
_entity_poly.pdbx_strand_id
1 'polypeptide(L)'
;MLLLVMAILMPYEGAWAATNVTTSRPAQGDGSSSNPFQISNAKELAWFRDWVNGTYTVSGSESATTHLNACAKLTADIDLKDFCHAADASQNLEELSWVPIGNIKRDYKGTFDGNGKTITNLYINASQTFMGLFGYTYQSTIKNLTFENANVTNTSWYTGILVGYAVNGSTLQNIKISETCQIKGGGNYTGGIAGILYGNAYNCVNYATVQGIEDVGGLFGSYGGDEISITACANYGKVTASSQIAGGLVGFFSSGTIQDCANYGDVEGTNRVAGMAGFVDKGKIQNVFSYGSISATNGTEVGMVFGYSKYGDTEGMVAYYSGAKLTVNGQEIKAVKAFGNGKPSEDNATGFTEAQLKSGIVAYLLQQNASSEAKWGQNLVNDGDIYPVIGSEHQVYATEDLLVNCKTYEVVTGSFTNNPTNFVIKYQHGTINHHVATDASCTEAATKEYWQCQDCQRTFSDSQLTKELTDVTDAEKPALGHNNNEDGYCDRCQHYVAVKPSQENGVYLIAKPYHLAWFRDYVNGTIVDEGEADGITHPTASAMLTADIDLTNYCHAAEDGKELLSWIPIGNNDNRWKGNMNGQGHTISHLYIKTAQDYVGLFGYTVDATIQDLTFDYAKVENVSTRTGILAGYAFAYSNSPAHIKGIKTTKNCTVIGQYRTGGIVGDAIINLENCENHSSVQGTQNVGGIAGSSDNKNIKRCTNYGTVENDGVYIGGIIGYAYETSIEDCANYGKITSTGWNAGGIAGETVANCSIQNVFSYGDVTNTNTNDNPGIIIGYIDGTLTAKGIAAYNKEALLNNSSENIKIVGKGSLTFEDGKVEADVVKAFTKQQIKSGEVAWLLNGSTSVPTGGSTLAWYQKLGEDGDEYPVLTPSNGNTVYNDYYTCVDKQVYMNIFSNTEADVHEKYDEHVKGTETLLANGLYSSPCQRCQTNLMYIKDFCGIDGNDLDLTANTDGSYTAVKPVDFNDNAAYDSPVDFTAPTLNYTRNYLGADQWQAVYVPFETQATDWTNNGITVASINNFHEYEKEDGSGYETVLEVKKATSGEFEANTPYLLRTNDSGSKTITINNAKLHKSESKTYYCMSMTRKYDFTGIYTPQSGLGQDGVSVAVYALNKKGCIAPLNPSTEVGAQRWYLTVSNRNGSNMSQASKSRSINIDEVGAGATTAIEGIQVITNNEADKKSLNGIYDLQGRKLSKEPTQGIYIKNGKKYVKFKKLGI
;
A
#
# COMPACT_ATOMS: atom_id res chain seq x y z
N MET A 1 -54.05 -45.32 1.15
CA MET A 1 -54.71 -45.78 -0.09
C MET A 1 -54.26 -44.84 -1.20
N LEU A 2 -53.47 -45.36 -2.14
CA LEU A 2 -52.87 -44.65 -3.30
C LEU A 2 -53.97 -44.03 -4.20
N LEU A 3 -53.76 -42.88 -4.86
CA LEU A 3 -52.97 -42.76 -6.09
C LEU A 3 -52.53 -41.31 -6.39
N LEU A 4 -51.26 -41.20 -6.83
CA LEU A 4 -50.59 -40.06 -7.47
C LEU A 4 -51.34 -39.54 -8.71
N VAL A 5 -51.28 -38.22 -8.95
CA VAL A 5 -50.83 -37.66 -10.26
C VAL A 5 -49.96 -36.42 -9.99
N MET A 6 -48.80 -36.40 -10.64
CA MET A 6 -47.72 -35.43 -10.53
C MET A 6 -48.10 -34.03 -11.02
N ALA A 7 -47.58 -33.02 -10.31
CA ALA A 7 -47.44 -31.67 -10.78
C ALA A 7 -46.41 -31.62 -11.94
N ILE A 8 -46.81 -30.99 -13.06
CA ILE A 8 -45.87 -30.44 -14.05
C ILE A 8 -45.99 -28.92 -13.93
N LEU A 9 -44.87 -28.31 -13.55
CA LEU A 9 -44.59 -26.88 -13.71
C LEU A 9 -44.75 -26.51 -15.19
N MET A 10 -45.62 -25.54 -15.47
CA MET A 10 -45.55 -24.73 -16.68
C MET A 10 -45.40 -23.26 -16.26
N PRO A 11 -44.54 -22.48 -16.94
CA PRO A 11 -44.48 -21.04 -16.73
C PRO A 11 -45.81 -20.43 -17.14
N TYR A 12 -46.32 -19.54 -16.30
CA TYR A 12 -47.53 -18.77 -16.56
C TYR A 12 -47.22 -17.73 -17.67
N GLU A 13 -47.15 -18.19 -18.93
CA GLU A 13 -47.44 -17.31 -20.07
C GLU A 13 -48.95 -17.13 -20.12
N GLY A 14 -49.40 -15.88 -20.02
CA GLY A 14 -50.80 -15.51 -19.90
C GLY A 14 -51.68 -16.14 -20.99
N ALA A 15 -52.50 -17.11 -20.59
CA ALA A 15 -53.66 -17.51 -21.36
C ALA A 15 -54.70 -16.40 -21.26
N TRP A 16 -54.77 -15.56 -22.30
CA TRP A 16 -55.87 -14.62 -22.49
C TRP A 16 -57.15 -15.42 -22.72
N ALA A 17 -58.18 -15.15 -21.92
CA ALA A 17 -59.53 -15.59 -22.23
C ALA A 17 -59.89 -15.00 -23.61
N ALA A 18 -59.95 -15.86 -24.63
CA ALA A 18 -60.41 -15.49 -25.95
C ALA A 18 -61.93 -15.25 -25.89
N THR A 19 -62.34 -14.03 -25.59
CA THR A 19 -63.61 -13.52 -26.11
C THR A 19 -63.47 -13.44 -27.63
N ASN A 20 -64.43 -14.02 -28.36
CA ASN A 20 -64.45 -14.10 -29.82
C ASN A 20 -64.64 -12.72 -30.49
N VAL A 21 -63.76 -11.74 -30.21
CA VAL A 21 -63.77 -10.44 -30.88
C VAL A 21 -62.89 -10.55 -32.12
N THR A 22 -63.53 -10.69 -33.28
CA THR A 22 -62.84 -10.90 -34.57
C THR A 22 -62.12 -9.62 -35.00
N THR A 23 -60.80 -9.67 -35.15
CA THR A 23 -60.00 -8.61 -35.79
C THR A 23 -60.12 -8.68 -37.32
N SER A 24 -59.85 -7.58 -38.02
CA SER A 24 -59.93 -7.54 -39.49
C SER A 24 -58.79 -6.72 -40.09
N ARG A 25 -58.12 -7.25 -41.12
CA ARG A 25 -57.04 -6.52 -41.83
C ARG A 25 -57.60 -5.28 -42.54
N PRO A 26 -56.93 -4.11 -42.43
CA PRO A 26 -57.24 -2.92 -43.21
C PRO A 26 -57.35 -3.20 -44.72
N ALA A 27 -58.36 -2.61 -45.37
CA ALA A 27 -58.57 -2.80 -46.81
C ALA A 27 -57.54 -2.08 -47.70
N GLN A 28 -56.83 -1.08 -47.16
CA GLN A 28 -55.87 -0.26 -47.90
C GLN A 28 -54.55 -0.10 -47.13
N GLY A 29 -53.46 0.06 -47.89
CA GLY A 29 -52.09 0.13 -47.38
C GLY A 29 -51.41 -1.23 -47.29
N ASP A 30 -50.08 -1.22 -47.38
CA ASP A 30 -49.23 -2.41 -47.19
C ASP A 30 -48.38 -2.34 -45.91
N GLY A 31 -48.47 -1.23 -45.18
CA GLY A 31 -47.73 -1.01 -43.94
C GLY A 31 -46.30 -0.48 -44.16
N SER A 32 -45.90 -0.17 -45.40
CA SER A 32 -44.68 0.59 -45.66
C SER A 32 -44.85 2.07 -45.30
N SER A 33 -43.73 2.78 -45.15
CA SER A 33 -43.76 4.24 -44.90
C SER A 33 -44.37 5.04 -46.05
N SER A 34 -44.22 4.58 -47.31
CA SER A 34 -44.84 5.19 -48.48
C SER A 34 -46.34 4.87 -48.63
N ASN A 35 -46.80 3.78 -48.02
CA ASN A 35 -48.17 3.29 -48.16
C ASN A 35 -48.68 2.65 -46.84
N PRO A 36 -48.86 3.47 -45.79
CA PRO A 36 -49.23 2.99 -44.46
C PRO A 36 -50.62 2.36 -44.46
N PHE A 37 -50.87 1.42 -43.55
CA PHE A 37 -52.19 0.84 -43.35
C PHE A 37 -53.22 1.90 -42.99
N GLN A 38 -54.35 1.94 -43.69
CA GLN A 38 -55.43 2.89 -43.43
C GLN A 38 -56.43 2.29 -42.44
N ILE A 39 -56.41 2.75 -41.19
CA ILE A 39 -57.24 2.22 -40.10
C ILE A 39 -58.48 3.10 -39.95
N SER A 40 -59.66 2.50 -40.01
CA SER A 40 -60.96 3.16 -39.99
C SER A 40 -61.86 2.74 -38.83
N ASN A 41 -61.50 1.68 -38.10
CA ASN A 41 -62.27 1.15 -36.98
C ASN A 41 -61.39 0.32 -36.00
N ALA A 42 -61.97 -0.05 -34.85
CA ALA A 42 -61.23 -0.74 -33.79
C ALA A 42 -60.79 -2.17 -34.15
N LYS A 43 -61.52 -2.87 -35.03
CA LYS A 43 -61.14 -4.22 -35.50
C LYS A 43 -59.84 -4.18 -36.29
N GLU A 44 -59.66 -3.12 -37.08
CA GLU A 44 -58.46 -2.84 -37.85
C GLU A 44 -57.28 -2.40 -36.97
N LEU A 45 -57.52 -1.61 -35.93
CA LEU A 45 -56.48 -1.24 -34.95
C LEU A 45 -56.01 -2.45 -34.14
N ALA A 46 -56.94 -3.28 -33.68
CA ALA A 46 -56.61 -4.53 -32.99
C ALA A 46 -55.87 -5.52 -33.91
N TRP A 47 -56.24 -5.59 -35.20
CA TRP A 47 -55.46 -6.36 -36.18
C TRP A 47 -54.06 -5.80 -36.35
N PHE A 48 -53.89 -4.48 -36.43
CA PHE A 48 -52.57 -3.84 -36.58
C PHE A 48 -51.66 -4.14 -35.37
N ARG A 49 -52.21 -4.12 -34.15
CA ARG A 49 -51.51 -4.60 -32.95
C ARG A 49 -51.02 -6.03 -33.13
N ASP A 50 -51.91 -6.94 -33.53
CA ASP A 50 -51.58 -8.35 -33.69
C ASP A 50 -50.57 -8.59 -34.82
N TRP A 51 -50.63 -7.78 -35.88
CA TRP A 51 -49.66 -7.75 -36.98
C TRP A 51 -48.27 -7.34 -36.50
N VAL A 52 -48.15 -6.20 -35.80
CA VAL A 52 -46.88 -5.75 -35.21
C VAL A 52 -46.32 -6.81 -34.26
N ASN A 53 -47.19 -7.35 -33.41
CA ASN A 53 -46.81 -8.32 -32.39
C ASN A 53 -46.59 -9.73 -32.95
N GLY A 54 -46.96 -10.05 -34.19
CA GLY A 54 -46.87 -11.41 -34.73
C GLY A 54 -47.80 -12.41 -34.03
N THR A 55 -48.99 -11.97 -33.63
CA THR A 55 -50.04 -12.79 -32.97
C THR A 55 -51.32 -12.90 -33.82
N TYR A 56 -51.28 -12.44 -35.07
CA TYR A 56 -52.42 -12.52 -36.00
C TYR A 56 -52.63 -13.94 -36.52
N THR A 57 -53.87 -14.25 -36.92
CA THR A 57 -54.21 -15.56 -37.51
C THR A 57 -53.77 -15.62 -38.98
N VAL A 58 -52.93 -16.60 -39.31
CA VAL A 58 -52.46 -16.91 -40.68
C VAL A 58 -53.36 -17.97 -41.32
N SER A 59 -53.68 -17.82 -42.61
CA SER A 59 -54.38 -18.83 -43.40
C SER A 59 -53.38 -19.80 -44.04
N GLY A 60 -53.46 -21.10 -43.75
CA GLY A 60 -52.58 -22.12 -44.31
C GLY A 60 -51.56 -22.67 -43.29
N SER A 61 -50.40 -23.12 -43.75
CA SER A 61 -49.33 -23.73 -42.91
C SER A 61 -48.23 -22.76 -42.48
N GLU A 62 -48.41 -21.45 -42.69
CA GLU A 62 -47.44 -20.42 -42.29
C GLU A 62 -47.55 -20.12 -40.79
N SER A 63 -46.49 -19.55 -40.20
CA SER A 63 -46.47 -19.07 -38.82
C SER A 63 -46.50 -17.54 -38.80
N ALA A 64 -47.20 -16.94 -37.84
CA ALA A 64 -47.24 -15.48 -37.70
C ALA A 64 -45.84 -14.93 -37.37
N THR A 65 -45.46 -13.83 -38.03
CA THR A 65 -44.18 -13.14 -37.83
C THR A 65 -44.37 -11.71 -37.33
N THR A 66 -43.34 -11.11 -36.72
CA THR A 66 -43.42 -9.72 -36.24
C THR A 66 -43.18 -8.71 -37.36
N HIS A 67 -43.84 -7.56 -37.28
CA HIS A 67 -43.76 -6.50 -38.29
C HIS A 67 -43.48 -5.14 -37.64
N LEU A 68 -42.30 -5.03 -37.02
CA LEU A 68 -41.94 -3.91 -36.15
C LEU A 68 -41.89 -2.54 -36.85
N ASN A 69 -41.62 -2.50 -38.16
CA ASN A 69 -41.54 -1.28 -38.96
C ASN A 69 -42.89 -0.89 -39.59
N ALA A 70 -43.99 -1.60 -39.30
CA ALA A 70 -45.25 -1.36 -39.96
C ALA A 70 -45.79 0.05 -39.66
N CYS A 71 -46.14 0.80 -40.70
CA CYS A 71 -46.71 2.14 -40.59
C CYS A 71 -48.24 2.10 -40.71
N ALA A 72 -48.92 2.96 -39.96
CA ALA A 72 -50.38 3.08 -39.99
C ALA A 72 -50.82 4.54 -39.94
N LYS A 73 -51.99 4.80 -40.53
CA LYS A 73 -52.67 6.10 -40.52
C LYS A 73 -54.15 5.93 -40.18
N LEU A 74 -54.65 6.72 -39.23
CA LEU A 74 -56.09 6.73 -38.92
C LEU A 74 -56.86 7.56 -39.97
N THR A 75 -58.00 7.03 -40.38
CA THR A 75 -58.93 7.67 -41.34
C THR A 75 -60.26 8.06 -40.71
N ALA A 76 -60.56 7.51 -39.53
CA ALA A 76 -61.73 7.83 -38.71
C ALA A 76 -61.36 7.75 -37.22
N ASP A 77 -62.24 8.28 -36.36
CA ASP A 77 -62.12 8.11 -34.91
C ASP A 77 -62.38 6.66 -34.53
N ILE A 78 -61.69 6.16 -33.50
CA ILE A 78 -61.64 4.74 -33.14
C ILE A 78 -62.14 4.54 -31.70
N ASP A 79 -63.24 3.81 -31.53
CA ASP A 79 -63.80 3.44 -30.23
C ASP A 79 -63.38 2.01 -29.85
N LEU A 80 -62.58 1.87 -28.78
CA LEU A 80 -62.01 0.60 -28.34
C LEU A 80 -62.88 -0.20 -27.37
N LYS A 81 -64.11 0.24 -27.04
CA LYS A 81 -64.96 -0.39 -26.01
C LYS A 81 -65.25 -1.88 -26.22
N ASP A 82 -65.22 -2.37 -27.46
CA ASP A 82 -65.46 -3.79 -27.79
C ASP A 82 -64.17 -4.64 -27.68
N PHE A 83 -63.01 -4.00 -27.48
CA PHE A 83 -61.69 -4.62 -27.47
C PHE A 83 -60.94 -4.45 -26.15
N CYS A 84 -61.34 -3.48 -25.34
CA CYS A 84 -60.92 -3.34 -23.96
C CYS A 84 -61.97 -2.56 -23.16
N HIS A 85 -62.34 -3.06 -22.00
CA HIS A 85 -63.33 -2.47 -21.11
C HIS A 85 -63.21 -3.06 -19.70
N ALA A 86 -63.67 -2.30 -18.70
CA ALA A 86 -63.86 -2.82 -17.36
C ALA A 86 -64.94 -3.93 -17.35
N ALA A 87 -64.98 -4.72 -16.28
CA ALA A 87 -66.09 -5.64 -16.05
C ALA A 87 -67.40 -4.85 -15.85
N ASP A 88 -68.47 -5.29 -16.52
CA ASP A 88 -69.82 -4.74 -16.35
C ASP A 88 -70.82 -5.88 -16.09
N ALA A 89 -71.15 -6.06 -14.81
CA ALA A 89 -72.11 -7.06 -14.37
C ALA A 89 -73.54 -6.82 -14.91
N SER A 90 -73.89 -5.60 -15.31
CA SER A 90 -75.22 -5.28 -15.88
C SER A 90 -75.36 -5.74 -17.34
N GLN A 91 -74.23 -5.87 -18.06
CA GLN A 91 -74.16 -6.33 -19.45
C GLN A 91 -73.60 -7.75 -19.57
N ASN A 92 -73.31 -8.43 -18.45
CA ASN A 92 -72.58 -9.72 -18.41
C ASN A 92 -71.23 -9.68 -19.16
N LEU A 93 -70.50 -8.56 -19.03
CA LEU A 93 -69.17 -8.39 -19.63
C LEU A 93 -68.09 -8.63 -18.56
N GLU A 94 -67.19 -9.58 -18.80
CA GLU A 94 -65.96 -9.74 -18.01
C GLU A 94 -64.95 -8.65 -18.34
N GLU A 95 -63.99 -8.38 -17.45
CA GLU A 95 -62.94 -7.39 -17.72
C GLU A 95 -62.06 -7.82 -18.89
N LEU A 96 -61.78 -6.90 -19.81
CA LEU A 96 -60.86 -7.09 -20.92
C LEU A 96 -59.87 -5.93 -20.98
N SER A 97 -58.60 -6.18 -20.70
CA SER A 97 -57.53 -5.18 -20.73
C SER A 97 -56.85 -5.10 -22.10
N TRP A 98 -56.46 -3.91 -22.54
CA TRP A 98 -55.74 -3.75 -23.81
C TRP A 98 -54.35 -4.38 -23.78
N VAL A 99 -54.01 -5.13 -24.83
CA VAL A 99 -52.66 -5.63 -25.09
C VAL A 99 -51.86 -4.55 -25.83
N PRO A 100 -50.70 -4.11 -25.34
CA PRO A 100 -49.94 -3.05 -26.00
C PRO A 100 -49.44 -3.42 -27.40
N ILE A 101 -49.32 -2.41 -28.27
CA ILE A 101 -48.62 -2.51 -29.54
C ILE A 101 -47.11 -2.46 -29.26
N GLY A 102 -46.40 -3.53 -29.60
CA GLY A 102 -44.99 -3.70 -29.30
C GLY A 102 -44.68 -3.98 -27.82
N ASN A 103 -43.55 -4.63 -27.56
CA ASN A 103 -43.03 -4.94 -26.23
C ASN A 103 -41.49 -5.03 -26.26
N ILE A 104 -40.85 -5.32 -25.12
CA ILE A 104 -39.37 -5.34 -25.04
C ILE A 104 -38.67 -6.30 -26.01
N LYS A 105 -39.34 -7.37 -26.47
CA LYS A 105 -38.83 -8.31 -27.48
C LYS A 105 -39.27 -7.95 -28.90
N ARG A 106 -40.22 -7.02 -29.03
CA ARG A 106 -40.94 -6.66 -30.26
C ARG A 106 -41.14 -5.14 -30.27
N ASP A 107 -40.05 -4.41 -30.21
CA ASP A 107 -40.03 -2.95 -30.10
C ASP A 107 -40.56 -2.30 -31.38
N TYR A 108 -41.63 -1.51 -31.28
CA TYR A 108 -42.25 -0.88 -32.44
C TYR A 108 -41.41 0.27 -32.99
N LYS A 109 -41.16 0.29 -34.31
CA LYS A 109 -40.24 1.20 -35.02
C LYS A 109 -40.90 1.98 -36.16
N GLY A 110 -42.18 1.70 -36.44
CA GLY A 110 -42.91 2.32 -37.53
C GLY A 110 -43.38 3.75 -37.23
N THR A 111 -44.06 4.34 -38.23
CA THR A 111 -44.80 5.60 -38.06
C THR A 111 -46.28 5.31 -37.83
N PHE A 112 -46.84 5.82 -36.74
CA PHE A 112 -48.28 5.82 -36.45
C PHE A 112 -48.83 7.25 -36.51
N ASP A 113 -49.57 7.56 -37.56
CA ASP A 113 -50.17 8.89 -37.78
C ASP A 113 -51.66 8.86 -37.46
N GLY A 114 -52.04 9.45 -36.32
CA GLY A 114 -53.43 9.62 -35.93
C GLY A 114 -54.22 10.57 -36.85
N ASN A 115 -53.56 11.35 -37.71
CA ASN A 115 -54.19 12.24 -38.69
C ASN A 115 -55.26 13.17 -38.09
N GLY A 116 -55.07 13.60 -36.84
CA GLY A 116 -55.98 14.45 -36.08
C GLY A 116 -57.23 13.73 -35.56
N LYS A 117 -57.25 12.40 -35.57
CA LYS A 117 -58.37 11.57 -35.08
C LYS A 117 -58.26 11.28 -33.59
N THR A 118 -59.38 10.82 -33.04
CA THR A 118 -59.52 10.46 -31.64
C THR A 118 -59.57 8.95 -31.45
N ILE A 119 -58.85 8.43 -30.45
CA ILE A 119 -59.07 7.09 -29.89
C ILE A 119 -59.86 7.24 -28.58
N THR A 120 -61.00 6.57 -28.48
CA THR A 120 -61.87 6.61 -27.31
C THR A 120 -61.91 5.27 -26.58
N ASN A 121 -62.13 5.33 -25.26
CA ASN A 121 -62.39 4.18 -24.40
C ASN A 121 -61.25 3.15 -24.34
N LEU A 122 -59.99 3.60 -24.45
CA LEU A 122 -58.83 2.75 -24.17
C LEU A 122 -58.86 2.34 -22.69
N TYR A 123 -58.95 1.05 -22.42
CA TYR A 123 -58.95 0.50 -21.06
C TYR A 123 -57.72 -0.39 -20.83
N ILE A 124 -56.94 -0.06 -19.81
CA ILE A 124 -55.81 -0.87 -19.34
C ILE A 124 -55.97 -1.07 -17.84
N ASN A 125 -56.07 -2.33 -17.42
CA ASN A 125 -55.86 -2.75 -16.04
C ASN A 125 -54.83 -3.88 -16.07
N ALA A 126 -53.60 -3.62 -15.59
CA ALA A 126 -52.48 -4.54 -15.76
C ALA A 126 -51.47 -4.50 -14.60
N SER A 127 -50.56 -5.47 -14.61
CA SER A 127 -49.40 -5.57 -13.71
C SER A 127 -48.10 -5.81 -14.48
N GLN A 128 -48.04 -5.37 -15.74
CA GLN A 128 -46.92 -5.59 -16.65
C GLN A 128 -46.04 -4.34 -16.75
N THR A 129 -44.76 -4.55 -17.09
CA THR A 129 -43.73 -3.51 -17.01
C THR A 129 -43.86 -2.37 -18.02
N PHE A 130 -44.54 -2.53 -19.16
CA PHE A 130 -44.57 -1.51 -20.20
C PHE A 130 -46.00 -1.32 -20.71
N MET A 131 -46.72 -0.33 -20.18
CA MET A 131 -48.16 -0.19 -20.45
C MET A 131 -48.52 1.16 -21.08
N GLY A 132 -49.34 1.06 -22.11
CA GLY A 132 -49.96 2.13 -22.90
C GLY A 132 -50.62 1.53 -24.15
N LEU A 133 -51.14 2.38 -25.04
CA LEU A 133 -51.55 1.91 -26.37
C LEU A 133 -50.40 1.16 -27.05
N PHE A 134 -49.18 1.71 -26.92
CA PHE A 134 -47.90 1.07 -27.23
C PHE A 134 -47.18 0.65 -25.95
N GLY A 135 -46.53 -0.51 -25.98
CA GLY A 135 -45.75 -0.98 -24.83
C GLY A 135 -44.35 -0.41 -24.87
N TYR A 136 -43.62 -0.78 -25.91
CA TYR A 136 -42.23 -0.39 -26.11
C TYR A 136 -41.99 0.06 -27.55
N THR A 137 -41.36 1.23 -27.73
CA THR A 137 -41.03 1.77 -29.06
C THR A 137 -39.56 2.16 -29.16
N TYR A 138 -39.00 2.05 -30.37
CA TYR A 138 -37.59 2.32 -30.65
C TYR A 138 -37.46 3.02 -32.00
N GLN A 139 -36.88 4.24 -32.03
CA GLN A 139 -36.77 5.04 -33.27
C GLN A 139 -38.12 5.24 -33.99
N SER A 140 -39.22 5.27 -33.25
CA SER A 140 -40.57 5.35 -33.84
C SER A 140 -41.02 6.80 -34.02
N THR A 141 -42.08 7.01 -34.79
CA THR A 141 -42.79 8.31 -34.84
C THR A 141 -44.27 8.09 -34.58
N ILE A 142 -44.81 8.69 -33.53
CA ILE A 142 -46.24 8.65 -33.24
C ILE A 142 -46.77 10.08 -33.17
N LYS A 143 -47.78 10.39 -34.00
CA LYS A 143 -48.22 11.78 -34.15
C LYS A 143 -49.71 11.99 -34.39
N ASN A 144 -50.17 13.22 -34.17
CA ASN A 144 -51.49 13.74 -34.54
C ASN A 144 -52.67 12.95 -33.94
N LEU A 145 -52.68 12.72 -32.64
CA LEU A 145 -53.61 11.80 -32.00
C LEU A 145 -54.23 12.39 -30.72
N THR A 146 -55.54 12.26 -30.58
CA THR A 146 -56.27 12.62 -29.36
C THR A 146 -56.77 11.36 -28.63
N PHE A 147 -56.73 11.35 -27.31
CA PHE A 147 -57.38 10.32 -26.48
C PHE A 147 -58.52 10.91 -25.65
N GLU A 148 -59.66 10.22 -25.64
CA GLU A 148 -60.80 10.52 -24.77
C GLU A 148 -61.28 9.27 -24.02
N ASN A 149 -61.72 9.45 -22.78
CA ASN A 149 -62.22 8.38 -21.91
C ASN A 149 -61.24 7.20 -21.74
N ALA A 150 -59.93 7.44 -21.87
CA ALA A 150 -58.93 6.42 -21.60
C ALA A 150 -58.81 6.21 -20.08
N ASN A 151 -58.82 4.95 -19.62
CA ASN A 151 -58.63 4.60 -18.23
C ASN A 151 -57.48 3.60 -18.11
N VAL A 152 -56.34 4.06 -17.61
CA VAL A 152 -55.09 3.29 -17.56
C VAL A 152 -54.65 3.12 -16.11
N THR A 153 -54.79 1.91 -15.59
CA THR A 153 -54.25 1.47 -14.30
C THR A 153 -53.22 0.38 -14.52
N ASN A 154 -51.99 0.60 -14.01
CA ASN A 154 -50.94 -0.41 -14.04
C ASN A 154 -50.25 -0.49 -12.69
N THR A 155 -50.10 -1.68 -12.11
CA THR A 155 -49.46 -1.85 -10.80
C THR A 155 -47.93 -2.03 -10.87
N SER A 156 -47.37 -2.09 -12.09
CA SER A 156 -45.94 -2.23 -12.33
C SER A 156 -45.32 -0.90 -12.85
N TRP A 157 -44.11 -0.98 -13.42
CA TRP A 157 -43.33 0.18 -13.85
C TRP A 157 -43.80 0.71 -15.23
N TYR A 158 -43.27 1.87 -15.64
CA TYR A 158 -43.39 2.50 -16.97
C TYR A 158 -44.82 2.52 -17.54
N THR A 159 -45.58 3.53 -17.14
CA THR A 159 -46.99 3.67 -17.51
C THR A 159 -47.26 5.01 -18.19
N GLY A 160 -47.92 4.98 -19.34
CA GLY A 160 -48.48 6.14 -20.02
C GLY A 160 -49.69 5.76 -20.85
N ILE A 161 -50.54 6.73 -21.21
CA ILE A 161 -51.71 6.44 -22.05
C ILE A 161 -51.27 6.06 -23.47
N LEU A 162 -50.30 6.79 -24.02
CA LEU A 162 -49.79 6.52 -25.36
C LEU A 162 -48.76 5.39 -25.35
N VAL A 163 -47.72 5.50 -24.52
CA VAL A 163 -46.59 4.57 -24.56
C VAL A 163 -45.98 4.29 -23.18
N GLY A 164 -45.67 3.03 -22.88
CA GLY A 164 -44.95 2.69 -21.66
C GLY A 164 -43.51 3.22 -21.69
N TYR A 165 -42.72 2.79 -22.69
CA TYR A 165 -41.32 3.18 -22.86
C TYR A 165 -40.98 3.48 -24.33
N ALA A 166 -40.50 4.70 -24.62
CA ALA A 166 -40.03 5.11 -25.94
C ALA A 166 -38.53 5.47 -25.91
N VAL A 167 -37.72 4.89 -26.79
CA VAL A 167 -36.25 5.05 -26.75
C VAL A 167 -35.60 5.34 -28.11
N ASN A 168 -34.33 5.75 -28.03
CA ASN A 168 -33.41 5.92 -29.14
C ASN A 168 -33.90 6.94 -30.20
N GLY A 169 -34.32 8.12 -29.77
CA GLY A 169 -34.74 9.19 -30.68
C GLY A 169 -36.17 9.04 -31.21
N SER A 170 -37.02 8.22 -30.57
CA SER A 170 -38.46 8.18 -30.87
C SER A 170 -39.07 9.59 -30.80
N THR A 171 -40.04 9.89 -31.67
CA THR A 171 -40.69 11.21 -31.75
C THR A 171 -42.18 11.11 -31.44
N LEU A 172 -42.63 11.91 -30.48
CA LEU A 172 -44.04 12.12 -30.15
C LEU A 172 -44.45 13.52 -30.57
N GLN A 173 -45.48 13.67 -31.42
CA GLN A 173 -45.84 14.97 -31.97
C GLN A 173 -47.36 15.19 -32.02
N ASN A 174 -47.84 16.36 -31.61
CA ASN A 174 -49.27 16.70 -31.68
C ASN A 174 -50.15 15.65 -30.96
N ILE A 175 -49.75 15.27 -29.75
CA ILE A 175 -50.46 14.30 -28.91
C ILE A 175 -51.31 15.04 -27.88
N LYS A 176 -52.60 14.73 -27.81
CA LYS A 176 -53.53 15.33 -26.85
C LYS A 176 -54.18 14.25 -25.99
N ILE A 177 -54.01 14.35 -24.68
CA ILE A 177 -54.77 13.56 -23.69
C ILE A 177 -55.85 14.47 -23.11
N SER A 178 -57.13 14.16 -23.34
CA SER A 178 -58.24 14.97 -22.85
C SER A 178 -58.48 14.81 -21.33
N GLU A 179 -59.28 15.70 -20.76
CA GLU A 179 -59.65 15.72 -19.33
C GLU A 179 -60.48 14.50 -18.90
N THR A 180 -61.12 13.81 -19.84
CA THR A 180 -61.93 12.62 -19.56
C THR A 180 -61.09 11.36 -19.37
N CYS A 181 -59.79 11.43 -19.66
CA CYS A 181 -58.86 10.35 -19.41
C CYS A 181 -58.37 10.32 -17.95
N GLN A 182 -57.98 9.14 -17.48
CA GLN A 182 -57.38 8.92 -16.17
C GLN A 182 -56.23 7.94 -16.26
N ILE A 183 -55.18 8.21 -15.48
CA ILE A 183 -54.02 7.33 -15.36
C ILE A 183 -53.59 7.16 -13.91
N LYS A 184 -53.35 5.90 -13.54
CA LYS A 184 -52.87 5.48 -12.22
C LYS A 184 -51.76 4.43 -12.34
N GLY A 185 -50.52 4.84 -12.10
CA GLY A 185 -49.36 3.96 -11.98
C GLY A 185 -49.12 3.47 -10.55
N GLY A 186 -48.68 2.23 -10.41
CA GLY A 186 -48.37 1.57 -9.15
C GLY A 186 -46.90 1.19 -8.99
N GLY A 187 -46.05 1.58 -9.92
CA GLY A 187 -44.59 1.46 -9.86
C GLY A 187 -43.90 2.76 -10.25
N ASN A 188 -42.62 2.66 -10.65
CA ASN A 188 -41.81 3.81 -11.02
C ASN A 188 -42.15 4.29 -12.44
N TYR A 189 -42.01 5.59 -12.67
CA TYR A 189 -42.17 6.26 -13.96
C TYR A 189 -43.60 6.20 -14.50
N THR A 190 -44.39 7.18 -14.09
CA THR A 190 -45.75 7.37 -14.60
C THR A 190 -45.87 8.73 -15.26
N GLY A 191 -46.27 8.76 -16.52
CA GLY A 191 -46.54 10.01 -17.23
C GLY A 191 -47.87 9.99 -17.95
N GLY A 192 -48.54 11.14 -18.06
CA GLY A 192 -49.83 11.24 -18.75
C GLY A 192 -49.77 10.73 -20.20
N ILE A 193 -48.66 10.97 -20.89
CA ILE A 193 -48.43 10.52 -22.26
C ILE A 193 -47.54 9.28 -22.27
N ALA A 194 -46.37 9.33 -21.63
CA ALA A 194 -45.45 8.21 -21.59
C ALA A 194 -44.85 7.94 -20.21
N GLY A 195 -44.55 6.67 -19.91
CA GLY A 195 -43.76 6.33 -18.72
C GLY A 195 -42.35 6.92 -18.83
N ILE A 196 -41.63 6.58 -19.91
CA ILE A 196 -40.33 7.18 -20.24
C ILE A 196 -40.26 7.58 -21.72
N LEU A 197 -39.64 8.73 -21.99
CA LEU A 197 -39.27 9.17 -23.32
C LEU A 197 -37.77 9.50 -23.40
N TYR A 198 -37.02 8.71 -24.17
CA TYR A 198 -35.67 9.03 -24.64
C TYR A 198 -35.73 9.41 -26.12
N GLY A 199 -36.25 10.60 -26.39
CA GLY A 199 -36.55 11.10 -27.73
C GLY A 199 -37.22 12.48 -27.72
N ASN A 200 -37.79 12.90 -28.86
CA ASN A 200 -38.35 14.24 -29.01
C ASN A 200 -39.85 14.28 -28.73
N ALA A 201 -40.31 15.38 -28.12
CA ALA A 201 -41.73 15.67 -27.94
C ALA A 201 -42.06 17.07 -28.46
N TYR A 202 -43.04 17.17 -29.35
CA TYR A 202 -43.47 18.43 -29.95
C TYR A 202 -44.98 18.63 -29.80
N ASN A 203 -45.41 19.76 -29.24
CA ASN A 203 -46.82 20.13 -29.16
C ASN A 203 -47.70 19.02 -28.53
N CYS A 204 -47.22 18.48 -27.41
CA CYS A 204 -47.90 17.44 -26.65
C CYS A 204 -48.58 18.04 -25.42
N VAL A 205 -49.87 17.71 -25.22
CA VAL A 205 -50.69 18.31 -24.17
C VAL A 205 -51.42 17.25 -23.36
N ASN A 206 -51.33 17.36 -22.03
CA ASN A 206 -52.09 16.53 -21.09
C ASN A 206 -53.11 17.35 -20.30
N TYR A 207 -54.39 16.97 -20.35
CA TYR A 207 -55.45 17.49 -19.49
C TYR A 207 -55.89 16.49 -18.40
N ALA A 208 -55.45 15.24 -18.48
CA ALA A 208 -55.86 14.18 -17.56
C ALA A 208 -55.13 14.26 -16.22
N THR A 209 -55.81 13.83 -15.16
CA THR A 209 -55.16 13.65 -13.84
C THR A 209 -54.19 12.47 -13.90
N VAL A 210 -52.95 12.69 -13.43
CA VAL A 210 -51.88 11.67 -13.39
C VAL A 210 -51.55 11.31 -11.95
N GLN A 211 -51.75 10.04 -11.59
CA GLN A 211 -51.43 9.51 -10.26
C GLN A 211 -50.37 8.41 -10.37
N GLY A 212 -49.32 8.47 -9.56
CA GLY A 212 -48.28 7.44 -9.52
C GLY A 212 -47.61 7.33 -8.14
N ILE A 213 -46.61 6.45 -8.02
CA ILE A 213 -45.85 6.27 -6.78
C ILE A 213 -44.57 7.10 -6.80
N GLU A 214 -43.69 6.82 -7.76
CA GLU A 214 -42.36 7.42 -7.89
C GLU A 214 -42.13 7.89 -9.33
N ASP A 215 -41.42 9.00 -9.50
CA ASP A 215 -41.14 9.66 -10.78
C ASP A 215 -42.40 9.88 -11.62
N VAL A 216 -43.26 10.80 -11.14
CA VAL A 216 -44.54 11.08 -11.79
C VAL A 216 -44.47 12.42 -12.52
N GLY A 217 -44.79 12.41 -13.81
CA GLY A 217 -44.87 13.62 -14.65
C GLY A 217 -46.23 13.81 -15.28
N GLY A 218 -46.67 15.05 -15.51
CA GLY A 218 -47.91 15.29 -16.27
C GLY A 218 -47.80 14.82 -17.73
N LEU A 219 -46.60 14.85 -18.32
CA LEU A 219 -46.32 14.29 -19.65
C LEU A 219 -45.53 12.98 -19.55
N PHE A 220 -44.41 13.00 -18.84
CA PHE A 220 -43.43 11.91 -18.81
C PHE A 220 -42.98 11.56 -17.40
N GLY A 221 -42.98 10.29 -17.01
CA GLY A 221 -42.40 9.87 -15.74
C GLY A 221 -40.90 10.15 -15.68
N SER A 222 -40.17 9.79 -16.74
CA SER A 222 -38.76 10.16 -16.93
C SER A 222 -38.46 10.57 -18.38
N TYR A 223 -37.46 11.45 -18.54
CA TYR A 223 -37.01 11.97 -19.83
C TYR A 223 -35.47 12.10 -19.86
N GLY A 224 -34.84 11.80 -21.00
CA GLY A 224 -33.37 11.84 -21.11
C GLY A 224 -32.79 11.46 -22.47
N GLY A 225 -31.61 11.96 -22.80
CA GLY A 225 -30.91 11.70 -24.05
C GLY A 225 -30.10 12.90 -24.51
N ASP A 226 -29.19 12.67 -25.44
CA ASP A 226 -28.36 13.71 -26.05
C ASP A 226 -29.10 14.34 -27.24
N GLU A 227 -29.02 15.66 -27.39
CA GLU A 227 -29.61 16.43 -28.51
C GLU A 227 -31.11 16.21 -28.75
N ILE A 228 -31.89 16.00 -27.67
CA ILE A 228 -33.35 15.87 -27.72
C ILE A 228 -34.06 17.01 -26.97
N SER A 229 -35.29 17.31 -27.36
CA SER A 229 -36.11 18.33 -26.69
C SER A 229 -37.56 17.94 -26.44
N ILE A 230 -38.12 18.52 -25.37
CA ILE A 230 -39.56 18.71 -25.16
C ILE A 230 -39.86 20.15 -25.55
N THR A 231 -40.59 20.37 -26.64
CA THR A 231 -40.85 21.69 -27.21
C THR A 231 -42.34 21.96 -27.38
N ALA A 232 -42.80 23.16 -27.01
CA ALA A 232 -44.18 23.60 -27.18
C ALA A 232 -45.22 22.70 -26.45
N CYS A 233 -44.85 22.08 -25.33
CA CYS A 233 -45.70 21.11 -24.63
C CYS A 233 -46.34 21.67 -23.36
N ALA A 234 -47.49 21.12 -22.95
CA ALA A 234 -48.21 21.62 -21.78
C ALA A 234 -48.88 20.55 -20.93
N ASN A 235 -48.91 20.77 -19.62
CA ASN A 235 -49.72 20.00 -18.69
C ASN A 235 -50.78 20.89 -18.01
N TYR A 236 -52.05 20.50 -18.11
CA TYR A 236 -53.19 21.09 -17.40
C TYR A 236 -53.72 20.19 -16.28
N GLY A 237 -53.46 18.87 -16.38
CA GLY A 237 -53.95 17.90 -15.41
C GLY A 237 -53.23 17.95 -14.07
N LYS A 238 -53.94 17.62 -12.99
CA LYS A 238 -53.32 17.46 -11.66
C LYS A 238 -52.35 16.28 -11.68
N VAL A 239 -51.14 16.46 -11.13
CA VAL A 239 -50.12 15.42 -10.97
C VAL A 239 -49.99 15.04 -9.50
N THR A 240 -49.93 13.75 -9.18
CA THR A 240 -49.79 13.26 -7.80
C THR A 240 -48.84 12.08 -7.71
N ALA A 241 -47.74 12.24 -6.97
CA ALA A 241 -46.84 11.15 -6.57
C ALA A 241 -47.00 10.84 -5.08
N SER A 242 -47.14 9.57 -4.72
CA SER A 242 -47.29 9.18 -3.31
C SER A 242 -45.97 8.96 -2.56
N SER A 243 -44.82 8.90 -3.24
CA SER A 243 -43.54 8.52 -2.62
C SER A 243 -42.39 9.52 -2.69
N GLN A 244 -41.88 9.92 -3.87
CA GLN A 244 -40.67 10.75 -3.94
C GLN A 244 -40.78 11.97 -4.84
N ILE A 245 -40.84 11.76 -6.16
CA ILE A 245 -40.61 12.81 -7.16
C ILE A 245 -41.88 13.05 -7.99
N ALA A 246 -42.27 14.32 -8.12
CA ALA A 246 -43.35 14.75 -9.00
C ALA A 246 -42.97 16.01 -9.77
N GLY A 247 -43.25 16.02 -11.08
CA GLY A 247 -43.12 17.20 -11.91
C GLY A 247 -44.37 17.45 -12.74
N GLY A 248 -44.73 18.71 -12.97
CA GLY A 248 -45.89 19.03 -13.81
C GLY A 248 -45.70 18.58 -15.26
N LEU A 249 -44.48 18.58 -15.81
CA LEU A 249 -44.18 17.95 -17.10
C LEU A 249 -43.46 16.61 -16.93
N VAL A 250 -42.35 16.61 -16.22
CA VAL A 250 -41.45 15.45 -16.10
C VAL A 250 -41.18 15.11 -14.64
N GLY A 251 -41.34 13.85 -14.24
CA GLY A 251 -40.91 13.41 -12.90
C GLY A 251 -39.39 13.55 -12.75
N PHE A 252 -38.66 12.68 -13.44
CA PHE A 252 -37.20 12.65 -13.47
C PHE A 252 -36.64 13.12 -14.83
N PHE A 253 -36.01 14.28 -14.85
CA PHE A 253 -35.37 14.85 -16.03
C PHE A 253 -33.86 14.56 -15.99
N SER A 254 -33.42 13.57 -16.77
CA SER A 254 -32.03 13.13 -16.84
C SER A 254 -31.15 14.05 -17.69
N SER A 255 -31.62 14.44 -18.88
CA SER A 255 -30.84 15.19 -19.88
C SER A 255 -31.74 15.69 -21.03
N GLY A 256 -31.20 16.56 -21.88
CA GLY A 256 -31.92 17.18 -23.01
C GLY A 256 -32.35 18.61 -22.71
N THR A 257 -33.41 19.07 -23.40
CA THR A 257 -33.94 20.43 -23.26
C THR A 257 -35.44 20.45 -23.04
N ILE A 258 -35.92 21.19 -22.04
CA ILE A 258 -37.33 21.58 -21.90
C ILE A 258 -37.47 23.02 -22.41
N GLN A 259 -38.16 23.22 -23.52
CA GLN A 259 -38.28 24.50 -24.21
C GLN A 259 -39.73 24.87 -24.49
N ASP A 260 -40.11 26.13 -24.30
CA ASP A 260 -41.43 26.63 -24.69
C ASP A 260 -42.57 25.82 -24.08
N CYS A 261 -42.44 25.52 -22.80
CA CYS A 261 -43.29 24.54 -22.12
C CYS A 261 -44.04 25.16 -20.94
N ALA A 262 -45.22 24.60 -20.64
CA ALA A 262 -46.08 25.14 -19.60
C ALA A 262 -46.69 24.10 -18.66
N ASN A 263 -46.78 24.41 -17.37
CA ASN A 263 -47.56 23.66 -16.40
C ASN A 263 -48.63 24.55 -15.77
N TYR A 264 -49.88 24.20 -16.03
CA TYR A 264 -51.06 24.84 -15.46
C TYR A 264 -51.69 24.03 -14.34
N GLY A 265 -51.43 22.72 -14.30
CA GLY A 265 -51.99 21.80 -13.30
C GLY A 265 -51.27 21.84 -11.95
N ASP A 266 -52.01 21.55 -10.88
CA ASP A 266 -51.44 21.39 -9.55
C ASP A 266 -50.54 20.14 -9.47
N VAL A 267 -49.44 20.23 -8.72
CA VAL A 267 -48.48 19.13 -8.56
C VAL A 267 -48.33 18.80 -7.08
N GLU A 268 -48.60 17.54 -6.74
CA GLU A 268 -48.51 17.02 -5.39
C GLU A 268 -47.51 15.86 -5.33
N GLY A 269 -46.62 15.89 -4.34
CA GLY A 269 -45.63 14.85 -4.14
C GLY A 269 -45.16 14.76 -2.70
N THR A 270 -44.05 14.07 -2.50
CA THR A 270 -43.52 13.83 -1.15
C THR A 270 -42.21 14.55 -0.90
N ASN A 271 -41.20 14.36 -1.76
CA ASN A 271 -39.84 14.87 -1.51
C ASN A 271 -39.43 16.00 -2.46
N ARG A 272 -39.54 15.77 -3.77
CA ARG A 272 -39.06 16.69 -4.81
C ARG A 272 -40.19 17.01 -5.77
N VAL A 273 -40.72 18.22 -5.69
CA VAL A 273 -41.99 18.56 -6.34
C VAL A 273 -41.88 19.90 -7.04
N ALA A 274 -42.25 19.94 -8.32
CA ALA A 274 -42.26 21.20 -9.07
C ALA A 274 -43.15 21.21 -10.32
N GLY A 275 -43.35 22.40 -10.90
CA GLY A 275 -44.19 22.58 -12.08
C GLY A 275 -43.58 22.09 -13.39
N MET A 276 -42.26 22.18 -13.62
CA MET A 276 -41.63 21.59 -14.81
C MET A 276 -41.12 20.18 -14.51
N ALA A 277 -40.08 20.09 -13.67
CA ALA A 277 -39.38 18.84 -13.40
C ALA A 277 -39.16 18.62 -11.90
N GLY A 278 -39.55 17.46 -11.39
CA GLY A 278 -39.35 17.14 -9.97
C GLY A 278 -37.86 17.05 -9.61
N PHE A 279 -37.10 16.30 -10.41
CA PHE A 279 -35.64 16.20 -10.31
C PHE A 279 -34.98 16.46 -11.66
N VAL A 280 -33.90 17.22 -11.65
CA VAL A 280 -33.07 17.55 -12.82
C VAL A 280 -31.63 17.06 -12.57
N ASP A 281 -31.17 16.09 -13.35
CA ASP A 281 -29.77 15.62 -13.28
C ASP A 281 -28.85 16.56 -14.08
N LYS A 282 -29.09 16.70 -15.38
CA LYS A 282 -28.45 17.67 -16.27
C LYS A 282 -29.44 18.09 -17.37
N GLY A 283 -29.14 19.18 -18.09
CA GLY A 283 -29.94 19.64 -19.24
C GLY A 283 -30.44 21.08 -19.09
N LYS A 284 -31.08 21.59 -20.15
CA LYS A 284 -31.48 23.00 -20.26
C LYS A 284 -32.98 23.17 -20.07
N ILE A 285 -33.39 24.21 -19.35
CA ILE A 285 -34.79 24.64 -19.22
C ILE A 285 -34.89 26.06 -19.75
N GLN A 286 -35.71 26.28 -20.78
CA GLN A 286 -35.76 27.55 -21.48
C GLN A 286 -37.15 27.99 -21.91
N ASN A 287 -37.45 29.27 -21.73
CA ASN A 287 -38.71 29.89 -22.10
C ASN A 287 -39.95 29.12 -21.56
N VAL A 288 -40.03 28.90 -20.25
CA VAL A 288 -41.07 28.07 -19.61
C VAL A 288 -42.00 28.88 -18.71
N PHE A 289 -43.22 28.36 -18.49
CA PHE A 289 -44.21 28.99 -17.62
C PHE A 289 -44.89 28.01 -16.64
N SER A 290 -44.92 28.34 -15.35
CA SER A 290 -45.59 27.52 -14.32
C SER A 290 -46.64 28.30 -13.53
N TYR A 291 -47.87 27.77 -13.47
CA TYR A 291 -49.02 28.41 -12.82
C TYR A 291 -49.59 27.62 -11.64
N GLY A 292 -49.69 26.29 -11.76
CA GLY A 292 -50.36 25.44 -10.76
C GLY A 292 -49.71 25.44 -9.38
N SER A 293 -50.50 25.14 -8.34
CA SER A 293 -50.01 25.06 -6.96
C SER A 293 -49.15 23.81 -6.75
N ILE A 294 -48.12 23.93 -5.93
CA ILE A 294 -47.14 22.87 -5.69
C ILE A 294 -47.16 22.47 -4.21
N SER A 295 -47.29 21.17 -3.94
CA SER A 295 -47.39 20.65 -2.57
C SER A 295 -46.49 19.43 -2.34
N ALA A 296 -45.68 19.46 -1.29
CA ALA A 296 -44.88 18.33 -0.82
C ALA A 296 -45.25 17.93 0.61
N THR A 297 -45.34 16.63 0.88
CA THR A 297 -45.76 16.12 2.19
C THR A 297 -44.64 15.89 3.19
N ASN A 298 -43.37 15.67 2.75
CA ASN A 298 -42.21 15.43 3.63
C ASN A 298 -40.92 16.19 3.26
N GLY A 299 -40.76 16.69 2.02
CA GLY A 299 -39.49 17.22 1.51
C GLY A 299 -39.40 18.75 1.47
N THR A 300 -38.16 19.25 1.52
CA THR A 300 -37.83 20.69 1.44
C THR A 300 -37.48 21.17 0.03
N GLU A 301 -37.43 20.24 -0.95
CA GLU A 301 -36.95 20.48 -2.32
C GLU A 301 -38.13 20.76 -3.26
N VAL A 302 -38.75 21.94 -3.08
CA VAL A 302 -39.99 22.32 -3.78
C VAL A 302 -39.82 23.67 -4.46
N GLY A 303 -40.17 23.76 -5.75
CA GLY A 303 -40.09 25.01 -6.53
C GLY A 303 -41.17 25.06 -7.61
N MET A 304 -41.45 26.24 -8.14
CA MET A 304 -42.43 26.37 -9.24
C MET A 304 -41.95 25.74 -10.54
N VAL A 305 -40.64 25.62 -10.75
CA VAL A 305 -40.03 25.14 -12.00
C VAL A 305 -39.34 23.81 -11.78
N PHE A 306 -38.38 23.72 -10.85
CA PHE A 306 -37.79 22.42 -10.46
C PHE A 306 -37.64 22.24 -8.95
N GLY A 307 -37.74 20.98 -8.51
CA GLY A 307 -37.64 20.59 -7.10
C GLY A 307 -36.19 20.49 -6.65
N TYR A 308 -35.39 19.69 -7.35
CA TYR A 308 -33.94 19.61 -7.17
C TYR A 308 -33.21 19.61 -8.52
N SER A 309 -32.12 20.38 -8.64
CA SER A 309 -31.27 20.40 -9.84
C SER A 309 -29.79 20.20 -9.51
N LYS A 310 -29.17 19.15 -10.08
CA LYS A 310 -27.74 18.84 -9.86
C LYS A 310 -26.85 19.64 -10.81
N TYR A 311 -27.07 19.50 -12.12
CA TYR A 311 -26.31 20.14 -13.19
C TYR A 311 -27.22 20.73 -14.29
N GLY A 312 -28.47 21.05 -13.95
CA GLY A 312 -29.34 21.77 -14.88
C GLY A 312 -28.84 23.19 -15.15
N ASP A 313 -29.32 23.78 -16.23
CA ASP A 313 -29.09 25.18 -16.56
C ASP A 313 -30.40 25.83 -17.05
N THR A 314 -30.48 27.16 -16.92
CA THR A 314 -31.66 27.94 -17.35
C THR A 314 -31.25 29.01 -18.34
N GLU A 315 -31.87 28.99 -19.51
CA GLU A 315 -31.63 29.97 -20.58
C GLU A 315 -32.96 30.65 -20.97
N GLY A 316 -32.93 31.90 -21.39
CA GLY A 316 -34.16 32.63 -21.71
C GLY A 316 -35.07 32.83 -20.50
N MET A 317 -36.38 32.97 -20.73
CA MET A 317 -37.33 33.37 -19.68
C MET A 317 -37.84 32.18 -18.86
N VAL A 318 -37.75 32.28 -17.53
CA VAL A 318 -38.37 31.32 -16.61
C VAL A 318 -39.48 32.03 -15.83
N ALA A 319 -40.72 31.87 -16.26
CA ALA A 319 -41.86 32.58 -15.69
C ALA A 319 -42.67 31.70 -14.75
N TYR A 320 -43.14 32.25 -13.63
CA TYR A 320 -44.07 31.55 -12.75
C TYR A 320 -45.10 32.47 -12.09
N TYR A 321 -46.23 31.91 -11.67
CA TYR A 321 -47.22 32.65 -10.91
C TYR A 321 -46.77 32.83 -9.46
N SER A 322 -46.50 34.07 -9.03
CA SER A 322 -46.01 34.38 -7.69
C SER A 322 -47.07 34.21 -6.59
N GLY A 323 -48.36 34.10 -6.97
CA GLY A 323 -49.47 33.84 -6.05
C GLY A 323 -49.88 32.36 -5.98
N ALA A 324 -49.13 31.45 -6.61
CA ALA A 324 -49.37 30.02 -6.50
C ALA A 324 -49.12 29.54 -5.06
N LYS A 325 -49.89 28.55 -4.59
CA LYS A 325 -49.67 28.00 -3.25
C LYS A 325 -48.50 27.03 -3.29
N LEU A 326 -47.47 27.31 -2.50
CA LEU A 326 -46.33 26.44 -2.29
C LEU A 326 -46.42 25.84 -0.89
N THR A 327 -46.77 24.55 -0.77
CA THR A 327 -47.02 23.90 0.52
C THR A 327 -45.96 22.84 0.81
N VAL A 328 -45.37 22.86 2.00
CA VAL A 328 -44.43 21.83 2.48
C VAL A 328 -44.89 21.36 3.85
N ASN A 329 -45.06 20.05 4.02
CA ASN A 329 -45.46 19.40 5.29
C ASN A 329 -46.75 20.01 5.87
N GLY A 330 -47.70 20.36 4.99
CA GLY A 330 -48.97 21.00 5.37
C GLY A 330 -48.86 22.48 5.74
N GLN A 331 -47.70 23.11 5.57
CA GLN A 331 -47.49 24.53 5.80
C GLN A 331 -47.23 25.28 4.49
N GLU A 332 -47.93 26.39 4.30
CA GLU A 332 -47.73 27.27 3.14
C GLU A 332 -46.46 28.12 3.32
N ILE A 333 -45.58 28.10 2.33
CA ILE A 333 -44.37 28.92 2.27
C ILE A 333 -44.76 30.34 1.81
N LYS A 334 -44.42 31.36 2.61
CA LYS A 334 -44.82 32.75 2.36
C LYS A 334 -44.19 33.39 1.11
N ALA A 335 -43.04 32.90 0.66
CA ALA A 335 -42.34 33.39 -0.53
C ALA A 335 -42.25 32.26 -1.55
N VAL A 336 -42.96 32.41 -2.66
CA VAL A 336 -42.93 31.46 -3.78
C VAL A 336 -41.62 31.65 -4.55
N LYS A 337 -40.83 30.60 -4.61
CA LYS A 337 -39.55 30.56 -5.31
C LYS A 337 -39.64 29.73 -6.60
N ALA A 338 -38.81 30.07 -7.57
CA ALA A 338 -38.76 29.32 -8.82
C ALA A 338 -38.19 27.91 -8.57
N PHE A 339 -37.15 27.81 -7.73
CA PHE A 339 -36.34 26.61 -7.60
C PHE A 339 -36.32 26.07 -6.17
N GLY A 340 -36.39 24.75 -6.03
CA GLY A 340 -36.33 24.10 -4.72
C GLY A 340 -34.92 24.11 -4.13
N ASN A 341 -34.02 23.33 -4.70
CA ASN A 341 -32.61 23.24 -4.31
C ASN A 341 -31.75 22.92 -5.54
N GLY A 342 -30.49 23.35 -5.57
CA GLY A 342 -29.60 23.05 -6.70
C GLY A 342 -28.62 24.16 -7.07
N LYS A 343 -27.89 23.91 -8.15
CA LYS A 343 -26.85 24.81 -8.70
C LYS A 343 -27.37 26.03 -9.49
N PRO A 344 -28.47 25.96 -10.29
CA PRO A 344 -28.82 27.07 -11.18
C PRO A 344 -29.19 28.36 -10.42
N SER A 345 -28.78 29.50 -10.96
CA SER A 345 -29.15 30.82 -10.45
C SER A 345 -30.59 31.17 -10.82
N GLU A 346 -31.31 31.87 -9.94
CA GLU A 346 -32.65 32.41 -10.22
C GLU A 346 -32.63 33.68 -11.09
N ASP A 347 -31.49 34.09 -11.65
CA ASP A 347 -31.35 35.33 -12.44
C ASP A 347 -32.32 35.42 -13.63
N ASN A 348 -32.61 34.28 -14.26
CA ASN A 348 -33.54 34.18 -15.39
C ASN A 348 -35.00 33.90 -14.98
N ALA A 349 -35.26 33.79 -13.67
CA ALA A 349 -36.57 33.46 -13.13
C ALA A 349 -37.31 34.70 -12.64
N THR A 350 -38.59 34.83 -13.01
CA THR A 350 -39.44 35.94 -12.56
C THR A 350 -40.82 35.45 -12.16
N GLY A 351 -41.19 35.76 -10.92
CA GLY A 351 -42.53 35.54 -10.39
C GLY A 351 -43.45 36.70 -10.75
N PHE A 352 -44.53 36.41 -11.45
CA PHE A 352 -45.51 37.41 -11.88
C PHE A 352 -46.79 37.34 -11.05
N THR A 353 -47.33 38.50 -10.71
CA THR A 353 -48.62 38.64 -10.03
C THR A 353 -49.78 38.32 -10.96
N GLU A 354 -50.96 38.04 -10.40
CA GLU A 354 -52.16 37.76 -11.19
C GLU A 354 -52.52 38.91 -12.14
N ALA A 355 -52.33 40.17 -11.72
CA ALA A 355 -52.57 41.34 -12.55
C ALA A 355 -51.60 41.42 -13.74
N GLN A 356 -50.33 41.10 -13.52
CA GLN A 356 -49.33 41.04 -14.61
C GLN A 356 -49.65 39.90 -15.58
N LEU A 357 -50.02 38.72 -15.08
CA LEU A 357 -50.43 37.60 -15.93
C LEU A 357 -51.62 37.95 -16.81
N LYS A 358 -52.65 38.62 -16.27
CA LYS A 358 -53.83 39.08 -17.04
C LYS A 358 -53.55 40.21 -18.01
N SER A 359 -52.48 40.98 -17.81
CA SER A 359 -52.21 42.17 -18.61
C SER A 359 -51.75 41.89 -20.05
N GLY A 360 -51.29 40.66 -20.34
CA GLY A 360 -50.65 40.30 -21.60
C GLY A 360 -49.13 40.42 -21.61
N ILE A 361 -48.51 41.04 -20.59
CA ILE A 361 -47.05 41.25 -20.60
C ILE A 361 -46.26 39.94 -20.62
N VAL A 362 -46.67 38.94 -19.83
CA VAL A 362 -45.92 37.69 -19.72
C VAL A 362 -45.99 36.91 -21.03
N ALA A 363 -47.17 36.89 -21.68
CA ALA A 363 -47.32 36.32 -23.01
C ALA A 363 -46.47 37.04 -24.06
N TYR A 364 -46.45 38.38 -24.04
CA TYR A 364 -45.60 39.16 -24.92
C TYR A 364 -44.11 38.84 -24.72
N LEU A 365 -43.64 38.77 -23.48
CA LEU A 365 -42.22 38.46 -23.18
C LEU A 365 -41.84 37.02 -23.60
N LEU A 366 -42.70 36.05 -23.34
CA LEU A 366 -42.50 34.66 -23.78
C LEU A 366 -42.50 34.54 -25.32
N GLN A 367 -43.33 35.33 -26.03
CA GLN A 367 -43.34 35.40 -27.50
C GLN A 367 -42.00 35.88 -28.07
N GLN A 368 -41.34 36.85 -27.42
CA GLN A 368 -40.06 37.36 -27.92
C GLN A 368 -38.91 36.36 -27.80
N ASN A 369 -39.05 35.38 -26.91
CA ASN A 369 -38.06 34.33 -26.64
C ASN A 369 -38.47 32.98 -27.25
N ALA A 370 -39.58 32.91 -27.98
CA ALA A 370 -40.14 31.68 -28.51
C ALA A 370 -39.25 31.08 -29.61
N SER A 371 -39.10 29.75 -29.61
CA SER A 371 -38.57 29.02 -30.77
C SER A 371 -39.48 29.14 -31.99
N SER A 372 -38.96 28.78 -33.17
CA SER A 372 -39.74 28.77 -34.42
C SER A 372 -40.95 27.84 -34.38
N GLU A 373 -40.93 26.84 -33.52
CA GLU A 373 -41.97 25.83 -33.37
C GLU A 373 -43.04 26.22 -32.33
N ALA A 374 -42.77 27.22 -31.49
CA ALA A 374 -43.62 27.63 -30.39
C ALA A 374 -44.46 28.86 -30.73
N LYS A 375 -45.69 28.89 -30.21
CA LYS A 375 -46.60 30.04 -30.31
C LYS A 375 -47.14 30.39 -28.93
N TRP A 376 -46.47 31.32 -28.26
CA TRP A 376 -47.03 31.93 -27.06
C TRP A 376 -48.08 32.98 -27.44
N GLY A 377 -49.13 33.08 -26.63
CA GLY A 377 -50.18 34.08 -26.81
C GLY A 377 -51.12 34.12 -25.62
N GLN A 378 -52.12 35.00 -25.69
CA GLN A 378 -53.12 35.19 -24.64
C GLN A 378 -54.33 35.92 -25.21
N ASN A 379 -55.54 35.40 -25.02
CA ASN A 379 -56.75 36.12 -25.35
C ASN A 379 -57.01 37.25 -24.33
N LEU A 380 -56.96 38.51 -24.75
CA LEU A 380 -57.11 39.69 -23.89
C LEU A 380 -58.51 40.32 -23.94
N VAL A 381 -59.46 39.76 -24.70
CA VAL A 381 -60.82 40.30 -24.85
C VAL A 381 -61.86 39.44 -24.14
N ASN A 382 -62.99 40.04 -23.77
CA ASN A 382 -64.18 39.36 -23.20
C ASN A 382 -63.89 38.45 -21.99
N ASP A 383 -63.20 38.95 -20.96
CA ASP A 383 -62.75 38.13 -19.81
C ASP A 383 -61.92 36.91 -20.26
N GLY A 384 -60.98 37.15 -21.18
CA GLY A 384 -60.14 36.12 -21.80
C GLY A 384 -59.16 35.43 -20.87
N ASP A 385 -58.09 34.88 -21.44
CA ASP A 385 -57.12 34.04 -20.73
C ASP A 385 -56.48 34.79 -19.56
N ILE A 386 -56.41 34.15 -18.39
CA ILE A 386 -55.86 34.76 -17.16
C ILE A 386 -54.34 34.61 -17.03
N TYR A 387 -53.70 33.87 -17.93
CA TYR A 387 -52.27 33.58 -17.99
C TYR A 387 -51.84 33.34 -19.45
N PRO A 388 -50.52 33.40 -19.76
CA PRO A 388 -50.01 33.05 -21.09
C PRO A 388 -50.32 31.58 -21.44
N VAL A 389 -50.67 31.34 -22.71
CA VAL A 389 -51.02 30.02 -23.24
C VAL A 389 -50.07 29.66 -24.38
N ILE A 390 -49.33 28.56 -24.21
CA ILE A 390 -48.57 27.92 -25.30
C ILE A 390 -49.54 27.25 -26.30
N GLY A 391 -49.31 27.48 -27.58
CA GLY A 391 -50.19 27.04 -28.66
C GLY A 391 -51.41 27.93 -28.89
N SER A 392 -51.44 29.15 -28.33
CA SER A 392 -52.54 30.09 -28.53
C SER A 392 -52.58 30.66 -29.95
N GLU A 393 -53.78 30.86 -30.48
CA GLU A 393 -54.02 31.59 -31.73
C GLU A 393 -54.07 33.12 -31.53
N HIS A 394 -54.03 33.59 -30.28
CA HIS A 394 -54.15 35.00 -29.91
C HIS A 394 -52.80 35.61 -29.56
N GLN A 395 -52.07 36.08 -30.57
CA GLN A 395 -50.81 36.80 -30.34
C GLN A 395 -51.04 38.13 -29.61
N VAL A 396 -50.10 38.52 -28.77
CA VAL A 396 -50.13 39.76 -27.99
C VAL A 396 -49.17 40.81 -28.59
N TYR A 397 -49.65 42.05 -28.70
CA TYR A 397 -48.93 43.21 -29.25
C TYR A 397 -48.99 44.39 -28.27
N ALA A 398 -48.02 45.30 -28.36
CA ALA A 398 -47.97 46.53 -27.57
C ALA A 398 -48.76 47.68 -28.24
N THR A 399 -49.44 48.53 -27.47
CA THR A 399 -50.01 49.79 -27.99
C THR A 399 -48.95 50.90 -28.05
N GLU A 400 -49.24 52.00 -28.78
CA GLU A 400 -48.32 53.13 -28.95
C GLU A 400 -47.94 53.81 -27.63
N ASP A 401 -48.91 53.92 -26.73
CA ASP A 401 -48.86 54.57 -25.43
C ASP A 401 -48.46 53.62 -24.29
N LEU A 402 -48.15 52.36 -24.61
CA LEU A 402 -47.74 51.36 -23.62
C LEU A 402 -46.43 51.79 -22.95
N LEU A 403 -46.50 51.96 -21.63
CA LEU A 403 -45.36 52.21 -20.76
C LEU A 403 -45.39 51.21 -19.61
N VAL A 404 -44.29 50.49 -19.40
CA VAL A 404 -44.17 49.43 -18.39
C VAL A 404 -43.06 49.77 -17.40
N ASN A 405 -43.27 49.57 -16.11
CA ASN A 405 -42.20 49.71 -15.13
C ASN A 405 -41.13 48.62 -15.35
N CYS A 406 -39.86 49.02 -15.54
CA CYS A 406 -38.80 48.07 -15.87
C CYS A 406 -38.47 47.06 -14.76
N LYS A 407 -38.80 47.37 -13.50
CA LYS A 407 -38.56 46.52 -12.34
C LYS A 407 -39.75 45.61 -12.06
N THR A 408 -40.92 46.23 -11.95
CA THR A 408 -42.12 45.54 -11.49
C THR A 408 -42.89 44.91 -12.63
N TYR A 409 -42.59 45.22 -13.91
CA TYR A 409 -43.39 44.77 -15.06
C TYR A 409 -44.86 45.21 -15.01
N GLU A 410 -45.21 46.18 -14.17
CA GLU A 410 -46.55 46.75 -14.11
C GLU A 410 -46.76 47.72 -15.27
N VAL A 411 -47.93 47.65 -15.90
CA VAL A 411 -48.36 48.62 -16.91
C VAL A 411 -48.65 49.95 -16.21
N VAL A 412 -47.90 50.98 -16.58
CA VAL A 412 -48.03 52.35 -16.07
C VAL A 412 -49.08 53.13 -16.86
N THR A 413 -49.00 53.04 -18.20
CA THR A 413 -49.98 53.62 -19.15
C THR A 413 -50.13 52.71 -20.38
N GLY A 414 -51.21 52.87 -21.13
CA GLY A 414 -51.52 52.06 -22.31
C GLY A 414 -51.98 50.64 -21.96
N SER A 415 -51.90 49.72 -22.92
CA SER A 415 -52.25 48.31 -22.71
C SER A 415 -51.57 47.38 -23.72
N PHE A 416 -51.67 46.08 -23.50
CA PHE A 416 -51.46 45.11 -24.58
C PHE A 416 -52.75 44.87 -25.35
N THR A 417 -52.66 44.31 -26.56
CA THR A 417 -53.81 44.02 -27.42
C THR A 417 -53.56 42.77 -28.27
N ASN A 418 -54.63 42.12 -28.74
CA ASN A 418 -54.53 41.07 -29.76
C ASN A 418 -54.58 41.62 -31.20
N ASN A 419 -54.77 42.93 -31.38
CA ASN A 419 -54.73 43.55 -32.70
C ASN A 419 -53.28 43.80 -33.12
N PRO A 420 -52.86 43.40 -34.33
CA PRO A 420 -51.48 43.62 -34.78
C PRO A 420 -51.08 45.11 -34.78
N THR A 421 -49.94 45.40 -34.15
CA THR A 421 -49.27 46.71 -34.15
C THR A 421 -47.76 46.52 -34.35
N ASN A 422 -47.06 47.61 -34.65
CA ASN A 422 -45.59 47.61 -34.81
C ASN A 422 -44.86 48.30 -33.65
N PHE A 423 -45.55 48.53 -32.52
CA PHE A 423 -44.94 49.18 -31.37
C PHE A 423 -44.23 48.16 -30.47
N VAL A 424 -43.18 48.61 -29.80
CA VAL A 424 -42.43 47.84 -28.80
C VAL A 424 -42.68 48.42 -27.41
N ILE A 425 -42.45 47.62 -26.37
CA ILE A 425 -42.59 48.09 -24.99
C ILE A 425 -41.64 49.27 -24.74
N LYS A 426 -42.19 50.37 -24.23
CA LYS A 426 -41.41 51.44 -23.61
C LYS A 426 -41.32 51.17 -22.12
N TYR A 427 -40.14 51.37 -21.54
CA TYR A 427 -39.93 51.14 -20.12
C TYR A 427 -39.84 52.45 -19.35
N GLN A 428 -40.53 52.50 -18.22
CA GLN A 428 -40.27 53.49 -17.18
C GLN A 428 -39.10 52.97 -16.34
N HIS A 429 -37.98 53.67 -16.43
CA HIS A 429 -36.76 53.35 -15.70
C HIS A 429 -36.69 54.10 -14.36
N GLY A 430 -36.07 53.47 -13.36
CA GLY A 430 -35.79 54.08 -12.06
C GLY A 430 -34.48 54.86 -12.07
N THR A 431 -33.65 54.68 -11.03
CA THR A 431 -32.36 55.37 -10.88
C THR A 431 -31.40 54.98 -12.00
N ILE A 432 -30.71 55.98 -12.56
CA ILE A 432 -29.75 55.81 -13.66
C ILE A 432 -28.33 56.06 -13.17
N ASN A 433 -27.45 55.10 -13.45
CA ASN A 433 -26.00 55.27 -13.33
C ASN A 433 -25.44 55.76 -14.66
N HIS A 434 -24.65 56.83 -14.62
CA HIS A 434 -23.89 57.30 -15.77
C HIS A 434 -22.49 56.68 -15.74
N HIS A 435 -22.14 56.02 -16.83
CA HIS A 435 -20.83 55.43 -17.06
C HIS A 435 -20.13 56.22 -18.16
N VAL A 436 -19.04 56.89 -17.77
CA VAL A 436 -18.19 57.62 -18.73
C VAL A 436 -17.46 56.64 -19.63
N ALA A 437 -17.21 57.03 -20.88
CA ALA A 437 -16.43 56.23 -21.83
C ALA A 437 -15.06 55.86 -21.24
N THR A 438 -14.66 54.60 -21.37
CA THR A 438 -13.34 54.13 -20.95
C THR A 438 -12.47 53.87 -22.19
N ASP A 439 -11.18 54.17 -22.07
CA ASP A 439 -10.22 53.77 -23.10
C ASP A 439 -10.01 52.25 -23.12
N ALA A 440 -9.58 51.72 -24.26
CA ALA A 440 -9.29 50.30 -24.42
C ALA A 440 -8.18 49.88 -23.46
N SER A 441 -8.35 48.74 -22.81
CA SER A 441 -7.33 48.08 -21.98
C SER A 441 -6.65 46.98 -22.79
N CYS A 442 -5.80 46.16 -22.15
CA CYS A 442 -5.14 45.05 -22.82
C CYS A 442 -6.09 43.92 -23.20
N THR A 443 -7.13 43.70 -22.40
CA THR A 443 -8.07 42.58 -22.52
C THR A 443 -9.46 43.02 -22.93
N GLU A 444 -9.83 44.27 -22.66
CA GLU A 444 -11.13 44.82 -23.00
C GLU A 444 -10.97 45.95 -24.01
N ALA A 445 -11.85 45.97 -25.01
CA ALA A 445 -11.98 47.10 -25.90
C ALA A 445 -12.48 48.34 -25.16
N ALA A 446 -12.31 49.52 -25.75
CA ALA A 446 -12.82 50.76 -25.16
C ALA A 446 -14.34 50.66 -24.99
N THR A 447 -14.91 51.34 -24.00
CA THR A 447 -16.36 51.47 -23.89
C THR A 447 -16.81 52.84 -24.37
N LYS A 448 -17.97 52.88 -25.02
CA LYS A 448 -18.69 54.12 -25.30
C LYS A 448 -19.25 54.68 -24.00
N GLU A 449 -19.55 55.96 -23.97
CA GLU A 449 -20.32 56.54 -22.86
C GLU A 449 -21.74 55.97 -22.85
N TYR A 450 -22.23 55.54 -21.68
CA TYR A 450 -23.57 54.96 -21.54
C TYR A 450 -24.25 55.25 -20.20
N TRP A 451 -25.57 55.10 -20.19
CA TRP A 451 -26.44 55.23 -19.02
C TRP A 451 -27.09 53.88 -18.73
N GLN A 452 -27.00 53.41 -17.50
CA GLN A 452 -27.53 52.11 -17.09
C GLN A 452 -28.63 52.29 -16.06
N CYS A 453 -29.77 51.65 -16.27
CA CYS A 453 -30.82 51.60 -15.25
C CYS A 453 -30.44 50.64 -14.13
N GLN A 454 -30.42 51.10 -12.88
CA GLN A 454 -30.10 50.24 -11.72
C GLN A 454 -31.13 49.13 -11.50
N ASP A 455 -32.38 49.33 -11.90
CA ASP A 455 -33.46 48.38 -11.63
C ASP A 455 -33.50 47.22 -12.63
N CYS A 456 -33.24 47.48 -13.92
CA CYS A 456 -33.31 46.46 -14.97
C CYS A 456 -31.99 46.20 -15.70
N GLN A 457 -30.91 46.89 -15.32
CA GLN A 457 -29.54 46.77 -15.87
C GLN A 457 -29.39 47.09 -17.37
N ARG A 458 -30.47 47.43 -18.08
CA ARG A 458 -30.43 47.89 -19.48
C ARG A 458 -29.57 49.14 -19.64
N THR A 459 -28.83 49.19 -20.73
CA THR A 459 -27.88 50.27 -21.03
C THR A 459 -28.36 51.11 -22.21
N PHE A 460 -28.01 52.40 -22.22
CA PHE A 460 -28.51 53.37 -23.19
C PHE A 460 -27.39 54.33 -23.60
N SER A 461 -27.42 54.78 -24.86
CA SER A 461 -26.43 55.74 -25.39
C SER A 461 -26.74 57.21 -25.08
N ASP A 462 -27.86 57.49 -24.38
CA ASP A 462 -28.28 58.84 -24.03
C ASP A 462 -28.97 58.88 -22.67
N SER A 463 -28.87 60.02 -21.98
CA SER A 463 -29.46 60.24 -20.65
C SER A 463 -30.98 60.25 -20.61
N GLN A 464 -31.65 60.33 -21.77
CA GLN A 464 -33.11 60.25 -21.88
C GLN A 464 -33.59 58.80 -22.08
N LEU A 465 -32.67 57.83 -22.14
CA LEU A 465 -32.94 56.39 -22.28
C LEU A 465 -33.73 56.05 -23.54
N THR A 466 -33.48 56.80 -24.62
CA THR A 466 -34.24 56.65 -25.87
C THR A 466 -33.59 55.67 -26.85
N LYS A 467 -32.30 55.40 -26.71
CA LYS A 467 -31.54 54.47 -27.55
C LYS A 467 -30.82 53.42 -26.71
N GLU A 468 -31.48 52.29 -26.52
CA GLU A 468 -30.93 51.12 -25.82
C GLU A 468 -29.69 50.58 -26.57
N LEU A 469 -28.65 50.25 -25.82
CA LEU A 469 -27.44 49.62 -26.29
C LEU A 469 -27.50 48.14 -25.93
N THR A 470 -27.28 47.28 -26.91
CA THR A 470 -27.07 45.84 -26.71
C THR A 470 -25.62 45.51 -26.36
N ASP A 471 -24.70 46.42 -26.67
CA ASP A 471 -23.27 46.33 -26.40
C ASP A 471 -22.69 47.73 -26.19
N VAL A 472 -21.97 47.91 -25.08
CA VAL A 472 -21.33 49.19 -24.72
C VAL A 472 -19.92 49.32 -25.31
N THR A 473 -19.41 48.26 -25.94
CA THR A 473 -18.07 48.21 -26.52
C THR A 473 -17.94 49.13 -27.75
N ASP A 474 -16.79 49.80 -27.88
CA ASP A 474 -16.40 50.62 -29.02
C ASP A 474 -15.57 49.80 -30.02
N ALA A 475 -16.24 49.34 -31.08
CA ALA A 475 -15.64 48.48 -32.09
C ALA A 475 -14.47 49.14 -32.88
N GLU A 476 -14.36 50.48 -32.88
CA GLU A 476 -13.24 51.18 -33.54
C GLU A 476 -11.95 51.18 -32.69
N LYS A 477 -12.06 50.82 -31.41
CA LYS A 477 -10.95 50.75 -30.45
C LYS A 477 -10.96 49.38 -29.77
N PRO A 478 -10.54 48.32 -30.48
CA PRO A 478 -10.44 46.98 -29.91
C PRO A 478 -9.45 46.97 -28.73
N ALA A 479 -9.48 45.89 -27.94
CA ALA A 479 -8.51 45.67 -26.88
C ALA A 479 -7.10 45.87 -27.44
N LEU A 480 -6.27 46.62 -26.73
CA LEU A 480 -4.97 47.07 -27.20
C LEU A 480 -3.99 45.90 -27.42
N GLY A 481 -4.34 44.72 -26.91
CA GLY A 481 -3.45 43.57 -26.82
C GLY A 481 -2.35 43.80 -25.79
N HIS A 482 -1.71 42.71 -25.40
CA HIS A 482 -0.62 42.79 -24.46
C HIS A 482 0.71 43.15 -25.13
N ASN A 483 1.50 44.00 -24.47
CA ASN A 483 2.88 44.32 -24.86
C ASN A 483 3.83 43.84 -23.77
N ASN A 484 4.56 42.76 -24.01
CA ASN A 484 5.24 42.02 -22.93
C ASN A 484 6.70 42.41 -22.77
N ASN A 485 7.15 42.50 -21.52
CA ASN A 485 8.57 42.55 -21.18
C ASN A 485 9.20 41.15 -21.13
N GLU A 486 10.51 41.09 -20.84
CA GLU A 486 11.30 39.86 -20.77
C GLU A 486 10.82 38.86 -19.68
N ASP A 487 10.00 39.31 -18.74
CA ASP A 487 9.48 38.51 -17.63
C ASP A 487 8.03 38.01 -17.88
N GLY A 488 7.46 38.28 -19.06
CA GLY A 488 6.11 37.83 -19.43
C GLY A 488 4.97 38.70 -18.89
N TYR A 489 5.29 39.88 -18.37
CA TYR A 489 4.31 40.88 -17.96
C TYR A 489 4.00 41.83 -19.09
N CYS A 490 2.72 42.13 -19.27
CA CYS A 490 2.31 43.20 -20.14
C CYS A 490 2.63 44.56 -19.52
N ASP A 491 3.49 45.35 -20.16
CA ASP A 491 3.90 46.70 -19.73
C ASP A 491 2.71 47.65 -19.50
N ARG A 492 1.58 47.37 -20.16
CA ARG A 492 0.37 48.20 -20.11
C ARG A 492 -0.54 47.86 -18.93
N CYS A 493 -0.91 46.59 -18.77
CA CYS A 493 -1.86 46.17 -17.72
C CYS A 493 -1.19 45.53 -16.51
N GLN A 494 0.13 45.33 -16.55
CA GLN A 494 0.91 44.66 -15.51
C GLN A 494 0.36 43.25 -15.17
N HIS A 495 -0.43 42.66 -16.07
CA HIS A 495 -0.87 41.27 -15.99
C HIS A 495 0.05 40.39 -16.81
N TYR A 496 0.14 39.16 -16.35
CA TYR A 496 0.92 38.13 -16.98
C TYR A 496 0.28 37.60 -18.25
N VAL A 497 1.10 37.27 -19.25
CA VAL A 497 0.62 36.83 -20.56
C VAL A 497 1.24 35.49 -20.89
N ALA A 498 0.38 34.49 -21.09
CA ALA A 498 0.76 33.21 -21.64
C ALA A 498 1.38 33.40 -23.03
N VAL A 499 2.62 32.95 -23.23
CA VAL A 499 3.30 32.99 -24.53
C VAL A 499 3.59 31.57 -24.99
N LYS A 500 3.28 31.29 -26.26
CA LYS A 500 3.50 29.99 -26.87
C LYS A 500 4.98 29.62 -26.87
N PRO A 501 5.39 28.51 -26.25
CA PRO A 501 6.76 28.01 -26.31
C PRO A 501 7.08 27.45 -27.70
N SER A 502 8.37 27.42 -28.04
CA SER A 502 8.86 26.65 -29.17
C SER A 502 8.60 25.15 -28.98
N GLN A 503 8.46 24.42 -30.08
CA GLN A 503 8.19 22.99 -30.08
C GLN A 503 9.30 22.24 -30.81
N GLU A 504 9.71 21.09 -30.28
CA GLU A 504 10.65 20.17 -30.92
C GLU A 504 10.05 18.76 -30.95
N ASN A 505 9.96 18.14 -32.13
CA ASN A 505 9.41 16.78 -32.31
C ASN A 505 8.04 16.55 -31.65
N GLY A 506 7.17 17.56 -31.65
CA GLY A 506 5.84 17.47 -31.02
C GLY A 506 5.79 17.80 -29.54
N VAL A 507 6.93 18.10 -28.90
CA VAL A 507 7.04 18.43 -27.47
C VAL A 507 7.30 19.92 -27.26
N TYR A 508 6.51 20.57 -26.41
CA TYR A 508 6.65 21.99 -26.08
C TYR A 508 7.78 22.23 -25.07
N LEU A 509 8.68 23.17 -25.37
CA LEU A 509 9.86 23.48 -24.56
C LEU A 509 9.58 24.58 -23.53
N ILE A 510 9.47 24.19 -22.26
CA ILE A 510 9.11 25.07 -21.16
C ILE A 510 10.38 25.65 -20.54
N ALA A 511 10.77 26.83 -20.99
CA ALA A 511 11.96 27.55 -20.50
C ALA A 511 11.67 28.66 -19.48
N LYS A 512 10.40 29.05 -19.33
CA LYS A 512 9.98 30.24 -18.57
C LYS A 512 8.60 30.00 -17.96
N PRO A 513 8.23 30.70 -16.87
CA PRO A 513 6.91 30.61 -16.27
C PRO A 513 5.77 30.72 -17.30
N TYR A 514 5.87 31.67 -18.24
CA TYR A 514 4.74 31.99 -19.13
C TYR A 514 4.54 30.94 -20.22
N HIS A 515 5.58 30.15 -20.50
CA HIS A 515 5.46 28.95 -21.32
C HIS A 515 4.64 27.88 -20.60
N LEU A 516 4.83 27.71 -19.28
CA LEU A 516 4.08 26.73 -18.48
C LEU A 516 2.61 27.15 -18.33
N ALA A 517 2.35 28.44 -18.11
CA ALA A 517 0.99 28.97 -18.09
C ALA A 517 0.29 28.81 -19.45
N TRP A 518 0.98 29.12 -20.55
CA TRP A 518 0.45 28.87 -21.89
C TRP A 518 0.14 27.39 -22.10
N PHE A 519 1.04 26.50 -21.71
CA PHE A 519 0.83 25.07 -21.86
C PHE A 519 -0.39 24.57 -21.07
N ARG A 520 -0.58 25.06 -19.85
CA ARG A 520 -1.80 24.79 -19.08
C ARG A 520 -3.04 25.24 -19.83
N ASP A 521 -3.06 26.49 -20.29
CA ASP A 521 -4.22 27.07 -20.95
C ASP A 521 -4.55 26.36 -22.26
N TYR A 522 -3.51 26.01 -23.03
CA TYR A 522 -3.62 25.22 -24.24
C TYR A 522 -4.21 23.84 -23.94
N VAL A 523 -3.68 23.12 -22.95
CA VAL A 523 -4.25 21.82 -22.55
C VAL A 523 -5.72 21.97 -22.15
N ASN A 524 -6.06 23.01 -21.37
CA ASN A 524 -7.38 23.25 -20.83
C ASN A 524 -8.37 23.90 -21.80
N GLY A 525 -7.92 24.34 -22.98
CA GLY A 525 -8.73 25.00 -24.00
C GLY A 525 -9.20 26.41 -23.63
N THR A 526 -8.47 27.10 -22.75
CA THR A 526 -8.76 28.49 -22.35
C THR A 526 -8.08 29.53 -23.24
N ILE A 527 -7.22 29.08 -24.16
CA ILE A 527 -6.63 29.90 -25.21
C ILE A 527 -6.86 29.24 -26.57
N VAL A 528 -6.80 30.05 -27.61
CA VAL A 528 -7.06 29.65 -28.99
C VAL A 528 -5.77 29.80 -29.79
N ASP A 529 -5.27 28.71 -30.36
CA ASP A 529 -4.13 28.75 -31.26
C ASP A 529 -4.57 29.19 -32.67
N GLU A 530 -3.64 29.72 -33.48
CA GLU A 530 -4.00 30.27 -34.79
C GLU A 530 -4.68 29.21 -35.68
N GLY A 531 -5.95 29.47 -36.05
CA GLY A 531 -6.74 28.60 -36.93
C GLY A 531 -7.65 27.61 -36.21
N GLU A 532 -7.68 27.63 -34.88
CA GLU A 532 -8.56 26.80 -34.05
C GLU A 532 -9.80 27.57 -33.58
N ALA A 533 -10.86 26.83 -33.22
CA ALA A 533 -12.07 27.41 -32.64
C ALA A 533 -11.91 27.56 -31.13
N ASP A 534 -12.58 28.57 -30.55
CA ASP A 534 -12.57 28.80 -29.11
C ASP A 534 -13.04 27.58 -28.32
N GLY A 535 -12.32 27.25 -27.24
CA GLY A 535 -12.67 26.16 -26.32
C GLY A 535 -12.13 24.77 -26.70
N ILE A 536 -11.33 24.63 -27.76
CA ILE A 536 -10.68 23.35 -28.10
C ILE A 536 -9.65 22.97 -27.04
N THR A 537 -9.73 21.75 -26.52
CA THR A 537 -8.76 21.24 -25.55
C THR A 537 -7.70 20.36 -26.20
N HIS A 538 -6.49 20.35 -25.63
CA HIS A 538 -5.35 19.60 -26.15
C HIS A 538 -4.80 18.59 -25.15
N PRO A 539 -5.59 17.58 -24.76
CA PRO A 539 -5.21 16.65 -23.70
C PRO A 539 -3.96 15.83 -24.05
N THR A 540 -3.61 15.63 -25.31
CA THR A 540 -2.43 14.84 -25.73
C THR A 540 -1.14 15.66 -25.84
N ALA A 541 -1.20 16.98 -25.62
CA ALA A 541 -0.03 17.85 -25.72
C ALA A 541 1.04 17.46 -24.70
N SER A 542 2.29 17.35 -25.13
CA SER A 542 3.42 16.97 -24.29
C SER A 542 4.40 18.13 -24.10
N ALA A 543 5.06 18.18 -22.95
CA ALA A 543 5.98 19.26 -22.58
C ALA A 543 7.29 18.74 -22.01
N MET A 544 8.33 19.56 -22.07
CA MET A 544 9.63 19.29 -21.47
C MET A 544 10.19 20.58 -20.87
N LEU A 545 10.65 20.55 -19.63
CA LEU A 545 11.33 21.71 -19.04
C LEU A 545 12.75 21.79 -19.60
N THR A 546 13.19 23.00 -19.91
CA THR A 546 14.55 23.29 -20.37
C THR A 546 15.28 24.29 -19.46
N ALA A 547 14.60 24.73 -18.40
CA ALA A 547 15.12 25.62 -17.35
C ALA A 547 14.25 25.48 -16.10
N ASP A 548 14.76 25.97 -14.97
CA ASP A 548 13.97 26.10 -13.75
C ASP A 548 12.88 27.17 -13.91
N ILE A 549 11.72 26.92 -13.31
CA ILE A 549 10.51 27.73 -13.46
C ILE A 549 10.08 28.28 -12.10
N ASP A 550 10.17 29.60 -11.93
CA ASP A 550 9.72 30.28 -10.71
C ASP A 550 8.33 30.90 -10.89
N LEU A 551 7.36 30.45 -10.11
CA LEU A 551 5.97 30.90 -10.15
C LEU A 551 5.61 31.98 -9.11
N THR A 552 6.59 32.56 -8.40
CA THR A 552 6.36 33.59 -7.36
C THR A 552 5.45 34.73 -7.82
N ASN A 553 5.61 35.11 -9.08
CA ASN A 553 4.92 36.23 -9.73
C ASN A 553 3.61 35.80 -10.44
N TYR A 554 3.33 34.49 -10.47
CA TYR A 554 2.21 33.91 -11.19
C TYR A 554 1.11 33.44 -10.25
N CYS A 555 1.47 32.75 -9.18
CA CYS A 555 0.54 32.30 -8.16
C CYS A 555 1.16 32.51 -6.78
N HIS A 556 0.41 33.15 -5.89
CA HIS A 556 0.85 33.48 -4.54
C HIS A 556 -0.36 33.70 -3.62
N ALA A 557 -0.11 33.57 -2.32
CA ALA A 557 -1.06 33.97 -1.31
C ALA A 557 -1.33 35.48 -1.38
N ALA A 558 -2.42 35.93 -0.77
CA ALA A 558 -2.63 37.36 -0.54
C ALA A 558 -1.57 37.89 0.43
N GLU A 559 -0.85 38.92 0.02
CA GLU A 559 0.10 39.70 0.83
C GLU A 559 -0.31 41.18 0.81
N ASP A 560 0.18 42.00 1.75
CA ASP A 560 -0.17 43.42 1.81
C ASP A 560 0.11 44.14 0.48
N GLY A 561 -0.96 44.46 -0.26
CA GLY A 561 -0.91 45.14 -1.57
C GLY A 561 -0.88 44.23 -2.81
N LYS A 562 -0.95 42.89 -2.65
CA LYS A 562 -1.08 41.92 -3.77
C LYS A 562 -2.31 41.03 -3.60
N GLU A 563 -3.09 40.85 -4.67
CA GLU A 563 -4.25 39.95 -4.68
C GLU A 563 -3.86 38.47 -4.51
N LEU A 564 -4.79 37.60 -4.14
CA LEU A 564 -4.54 36.16 -4.13
C LEU A 564 -4.60 35.63 -5.57
N LEU A 565 -3.56 34.92 -6.02
CA LEU A 565 -3.54 34.25 -7.31
C LEU A 565 -3.26 32.76 -7.13
N SER A 566 -4.22 31.90 -7.46
CA SER A 566 -4.06 30.44 -7.37
C SER A 566 -3.79 29.83 -8.74
N TRP A 567 -2.88 28.87 -8.80
CA TRP A 567 -2.70 28.04 -10.00
C TRP A 567 -3.99 27.27 -10.33
N ILE A 568 -4.26 27.14 -11.63
CA ILE A 568 -5.32 26.30 -12.17
C ILE A 568 -4.68 24.99 -12.63
N PRO A 569 -5.12 23.81 -12.14
CA PRO A 569 -4.52 22.54 -12.52
C PRO A 569 -4.55 22.28 -14.04
N ILE A 570 -3.49 21.64 -14.56
CA ILE A 570 -3.41 21.17 -15.94
C ILE A 570 -4.24 19.88 -16.07
N GLY A 571 -5.27 19.92 -16.91
CA GLY A 571 -6.24 18.83 -17.05
C GLY A 571 -7.20 18.71 -15.85
N ASN A 572 -8.42 18.28 -16.13
CA ASN A 572 -9.49 18.10 -15.14
C ASN A 572 -10.32 16.85 -15.46
N ASN A 573 -11.42 16.61 -14.73
CA ASN A 573 -12.23 15.41 -14.92
C ASN A 573 -12.84 15.26 -16.32
N ASP A 574 -13.23 16.38 -16.92
CA ASP A 574 -13.87 16.43 -18.24
C ASP A 574 -12.81 16.42 -19.34
N ASN A 575 -11.68 17.09 -19.10
CA ASN A 575 -10.54 17.18 -19.98
C ASN A 575 -9.28 16.59 -19.32
N ARG A 576 -9.21 15.26 -19.30
CA ARG A 576 -8.12 14.52 -18.65
C ARG A 576 -6.86 14.61 -19.50
N TRP A 577 -5.75 15.01 -18.91
CA TRP A 577 -4.49 15.17 -19.64
C TRP A 577 -3.81 13.82 -19.89
N LYS A 578 -3.41 13.58 -21.15
CA LYS A 578 -2.86 12.32 -21.69
C LYS A 578 -1.46 12.50 -22.32
N GLY A 579 -0.89 13.69 -22.20
CA GLY A 579 0.45 13.98 -22.70
C GLY A 579 1.56 13.44 -21.79
N ASN A 580 2.80 13.72 -22.15
CA ASN A 580 3.97 13.40 -21.33
C ASN A 580 4.67 14.68 -20.86
N MET A 581 5.27 14.65 -19.67
CA MET A 581 6.12 15.72 -19.16
C MET A 581 7.46 15.18 -18.68
N ASN A 582 8.56 15.73 -19.21
CA ASN A 582 9.90 15.47 -18.71
C ASN A 582 10.48 16.76 -18.11
N GLY A 583 10.73 16.76 -16.80
CA GLY A 583 11.31 17.90 -16.09
C GLY A 583 12.83 18.03 -16.30
N GLN A 584 13.52 17.01 -16.83
CA GLN A 584 14.97 16.96 -17.02
C GLN A 584 15.81 17.27 -15.75
N GLY A 585 15.21 17.10 -14.57
CA GLY A 585 15.80 17.45 -13.28
C GLY A 585 15.61 18.92 -12.87
N HIS A 586 14.92 19.73 -13.68
CA HIS A 586 14.61 21.12 -13.36
C HIS A 586 13.61 21.28 -12.22
N THR A 587 13.62 22.46 -11.63
CA THR A 587 12.77 22.81 -10.50
C THR A 587 11.60 23.68 -10.93
N ILE A 588 10.39 23.40 -10.43
CA ILE A 588 9.27 24.34 -10.38
C ILE A 588 9.16 24.89 -8.96
N SER A 589 9.41 26.18 -8.81
CA SER A 589 9.40 26.85 -7.51
C SER A 589 8.13 27.69 -7.31
N HIS A 590 7.71 27.83 -6.05
CA HIS A 590 6.62 28.72 -5.62
C HIS A 590 5.26 28.45 -6.28
N LEU A 591 4.99 27.19 -6.62
CA LEU A 591 3.65 26.77 -7.03
C LEU A 591 2.68 26.97 -5.86
N TYR A 592 1.71 27.88 -6.01
CA TYR A 592 0.68 28.13 -5.01
C TYR A 592 -0.70 27.73 -5.53
N ILE A 593 -1.40 26.87 -4.79
CA ILE A 593 -2.76 26.45 -5.11
C ILE A 593 -3.63 26.58 -3.88
N LYS A 594 -4.74 27.32 -3.98
CA LYS A 594 -5.77 27.35 -2.94
C LYS A 594 -7.15 27.25 -3.57
N THR A 595 -7.81 26.11 -3.40
CA THR A 595 -9.09 25.81 -4.08
C THR A 595 -9.97 24.85 -3.30
N ALA A 596 -11.27 24.83 -3.61
CA ALA A 596 -12.24 23.83 -3.14
C ALA A 596 -12.61 22.82 -4.25
N GLN A 597 -11.94 22.88 -5.40
CA GLN A 597 -12.14 21.94 -6.49
C GLN A 597 -11.59 20.56 -6.12
N ASP A 598 -12.16 19.52 -6.73
CA ASP A 598 -11.59 18.19 -6.70
C ASP A 598 -10.46 18.07 -7.73
N TYR A 599 -9.54 17.11 -7.53
CA TYR A 599 -8.37 16.88 -8.40
C TYR A 599 -7.38 18.05 -8.42
N VAL A 600 -6.55 18.15 -7.37
CA VAL A 600 -5.66 19.31 -7.17
C VAL A 600 -4.19 18.94 -7.17
N GLY A 601 -3.42 19.67 -7.96
CA GLY A 601 -1.96 19.63 -8.10
C GLY A 601 -1.52 20.54 -9.25
N LEU A 602 -0.25 20.47 -9.65
CA LEU A 602 0.19 21.06 -10.93
C LEU A 602 -0.70 20.53 -12.07
N PHE A 603 -1.00 19.24 -12.02
CA PHE A 603 -2.00 18.55 -12.83
C PHE A 603 -3.24 18.22 -12.00
N GLY A 604 -4.42 18.33 -12.60
CA GLY A 604 -5.66 17.92 -11.92
C GLY A 604 -5.85 16.42 -12.05
N TYR A 605 -6.18 15.99 -13.26
CA TYR A 605 -6.42 14.58 -13.59
C TYR A 605 -5.64 14.17 -14.86
N THR A 606 -4.73 13.22 -14.71
CA THR A 606 -3.97 12.60 -15.81
C THR A 606 -4.45 11.19 -16.16
N VAL A 607 -4.36 10.81 -17.43
CA VAL A 607 -4.71 9.49 -17.98
C VAL A 607 -3.62 9.02 -18.94
N ASP A 608 -2.95 7.91 -18.65
CA ASP A 608 -1.83 7.38 -19.45
C ASP A 608 -0.67 8.37 -19.66
N ALA A 609 -0.52 9.34 -18.76
CA ALA A 609 0.52 10.36 -18.84
C ALA A 609 1.82 9.89 -18.15
N THR A 610 2.96 9.97 -18.86
CA THR A 610 4.27 9.78 -18.23
C THR A 610 4.80 11.12 -17.75
N ILE A 611 5.07 11.24 -16.45
CA ILE A 611 5.65 12.44 -15.84
C ILE A 611 6.94 12.05 -15.14
N GLN A 612 8.04 12.73 -15.46
CA GLN A 612 9.33 12.35 -14.91
C GLN A 612 10.28 13.49 -14.59
N ASP A 613 11.20 13.23 -13.66
CA ASP A 613 12.41 14.01 -13.39
C ASP A 613 12.13 15.49 -13.07
N LEU A 614 11.30 15.75 -12.07
CA LEU A 614 10.84 17.10 -11.72
C LEU A 614 10.98 17.36 -10.21
N THR A 615 11.54 18.52 -9.86
CA THR A 615 11.64 18.96 -8.46
C THR A 615 10.65 20.09 -8.18
N PHE A 616 9.98 20.08 -7.03
CA PHE A 616 9.17 21.18 -6.54
C PHE A 616 9.82 21.82 -5.32
N ASP A 617 9.98 23.14 -5.33
CA ASP A 617 10.51 23.92 -4.21
C ASP A 617 9.52 25.04 -3.80
N TYR A 618 9.38 25.30 -2.50
CA TYR A 618 8.39 26.27 -1.99
C TYR A 618 6.95 26.11 -2.52
N ALA A 619 6.57 24.90 -2.97
CA ALA A 619 5.22 24.63 -3.45
C ALA A 619 4.24 24.48 -2.28
N LYS A 620 3.12 25.18 -2.33
CA LYS A 620 2.08 25.14 -1.30
C LYS A 620 0.71 24.86 -1.93
N VAL A 621 0.14 23.70 -1.60
CA VAL A 621 -1.18 23.26 -2.07
C VAL A 621 -2.14 23.20 -0.89
N GLU A 622 -3.19 24.02 -0.91
CA GLU A 622 -4.24 24.12 0.11
C GLU A 622 -5.59 23.79 -0.51
N ASN A 623 -6.09 22.58 -0.27
CA ASN A 623 -7.36 22.10 -0.80
C ASN A 623 -8.32 21.67 0.31
N VAL A 624 -9.56 22.12 0.21
CA VAL A 624 -10.65 21.75 1.13
C VAL A 624 -11.59 20.68 0.55
N SER A 625 -11.13 19.95 -0.47
CA SER A 625 -11.89 18.94 -1.22
C SER A 625 -11.13 17.60 -1.28
N THR A 626 -11.50 16.71 -2.21
CA THR A 626 -11.22 15.28 -2.02
C THR A 626 -9.80 14.84 -2.38
N ARG A 627 -9.28 15.07 -3.60
CA ARG A 627 -8.02 14.48 -4.08
C ARG A 627 -6.93 15.51 -4.32
N THR A 628 -5.82 15.41 -3.58
CA THR A 628 -4.78 16.45 -3.51
C THR A 628 -3.36 15.88 -3.51
N GLY A 629 -2.48 16.41 -4.36
CA GLY A 629 -1.03 16.24 -4.28
C GLY A 629 -0.29 17.37 -5.00
N ILE A 630 1.01 17.57 -4.73
CA ILE A 630 1.77 18.65 -5.40
C ILE A 630 1.82 18.46 -6.90
N LEU A 631 2.07 17.22 -7.35
CA LEU A 631 2.12 16.92 -8.76
C LEU A 631 0.72 16.77 -9.35
N ALA A 632 -0.09 15.88 -8.78
CA ALA A 632 -1.38 15.53 -9.34
C ALA A 632 -2.44 15.24 -8.28
N GLY A 633 -3.69 15.65 -8.55
CA GLY A 633 -4.83 15.22 -7.75
C GLY A 633 -5.14 13.74 -7.99
N TYR A 634 -5.28 13.35 -9.26
CA TYR A 634 -5.51 11.97 -9.66
C TYR A 634 -4.68 11.58 -10.88
N ALA A 635 -3.92 10.49 -10.77
CA ALA A 635 -3.14 9.95 -11.87
C ALA A 635 -3.62 8.54 -12.21
N PHE A 636 -4.13 8.36 -13.43
CA PHE A 636 -4.70 7.09 -13.88
C PHE A 636 -3.94 6.54 -15.09
N ALA A 637 -3.80 5.23 -15.16
CA ALA A 637 -3.25 4.51 -16.29
C ALA A 637 -3.99 3.17 -16.44
N TYR A 638 -4.39 2.83 -17.66
CA TYR A 638 -5.06 1.55 -17.90
C TYR A 638 -4.13 0.37 -17.56
N SER A 639 -4.69 -0.83 -17.35
CA SER A 639 -3.94 -1.99 -16.83
C SER A 639 -2.68 -2.33 -17.64
N ASN A 640 -2.69 -2.14 -18.97
CA ASN A 640 -1.57 -2.45 -19.87
C ASN A 640 -0.73 -1.23 -20.26
N SER A 641 -0.96 -0.08 -19.63
CA SER A 641 -0.29 1.16 -19.98
C SER A 641 1.17 1.18 -19.48
N PRO A 642 2.13 1.62 -20.30
CA PRO A 642 3.52 1.83 -19.88
C PRO A 642 3.72 3.14 -19.10
N ALA A 643 2.67 3.94 -18.93
CA ALA A 643 2.74 5.23 -18.26
C ALA A 643 3.16 5.06 -16.79
N HIS A 644 3.99 5.98 -16.33
CA HIS A 644 4.54 6.00 -14.98
C HIS A 644 4.83 7.42 -14.53
N ILE A 645 4.79 7.65 -13.22
CA ILE A 645 5.31 8.85 -12.61
C ILE A 645 6.63 8.48 -11.94
N LYS A 646 7.74 9.12 -12.34
CA LYS A 646 9.05 8.78 -11.78
C LYS A 646 9.96 9.95 -11.47
N GLY A 647 10.81 9.84 -10.46
CA GLY A 647 11.84 10.85 -10.21
C GLY A 647 11.25 12.21 -9.79
N ILE A 648 10.10 12.21 -9.11
CA ILE A 648 9.46 13.45 -8.63
C ILE A 648 9.93 13.75 -7.23
N LYS A 649 10.41 14.97 -6.99
CA LYS A 649 11.00 15.39 -5.72
C LYS A 649 10.32 16.63 -5.17
N THR A 650 10.15 16.72 -3.86
CA THR A 650 9.76 17.97 -3.18
C THR A 650 10.85 18.41 -2.21
N THR A 651 11.01 19.70 -1.96
CA THR A 651 11.89 20.20 -0.89
C THR A 651 11.13 20.32 0.44
N LYS A 652 11.88 20.51 1.53
CA LYS A 652 11.32 20.72 2.88
C LYS A 652 10.47 21.99 3.02
N ASN A 653 10.55 22.91 2.06
CA ASN A 653 9.80 24.16 2.07
C ASN A 653 8.41 23.99 1.47
N CYS A 654 8.12 22.83 0.88
CA CYS A 654 6.81 22.53 0.30
C CYS A 654 5.80 22.11 1.37
N THR A 655 4.51 22.33 1.11
CA THR A 655 3.41 21.96 2.00
C THR A 655 2.17 21.52 1.22
N VAL A 656 1.53 20.43 1.66
CA VAL A 656 0.29 19.91 1.09
C VAL A 656 -0.76 19.80 2.19
N ILE A 657 -1.90 20.46 2.02
CA ILE A 657 -3.04 20.41 2.92
C ILE A 657 -4.26 19.98 2.10
N GLY A 658 -4.84 18.82 2.39
CA GLY A 658 -6.00 18.25 1.70
C GLY A 658 -7.11 17.80 2.66
N GLN A 659 -8.15 17.12 2.15
CA GLN A 659 -9.18 16.49 2.99
C GLN A 659 -9.23 14.96 2.84
N TYR A 660 -9.56 14.38 1.67
CA TYR A 660 -9.98 12.96 1.60
C TYR A 660 -8.94 11.94 1.09
N ARG A 661 -8.16 12.28 0.07
CA ARG A 661 -7.09 11.47 -0.54
C ARG A 661 -5.92 12.41 -0.79
N THR A 662 -5.02 12.47 0.18
CA THR A 662 -3.97 13.49 0.23
C THR A 662 -2.61 12.83 0.18
N GLY A 663 -1.87 13.05 -0.90
CA GLY A 663 -0.49 12.58 -1.03
C GLY A 663 0.48 13.75 -1.13
N GLY A 664 1.70 13.60 -0.62
CA GLY A 664 2.74 14.63 -0.84
C GLY A 664 3.04 14.84 -2.32
N ILE A 665 2.95 13.77 -3.15
CA ILE A 665 3.17 13.84 -4.60
C ILE A 665 1.84 13.70 -5.36
N VAL A 666 1.06 12.64 -5.10
CA VAL A 666 -0.19 12.36 -5.82
C VAL A 666 -1.33 12.07 -4.85
N GLY A 667 -2.49 12.69 -5.02
CA GLY A 667 -3.66 12.39 -4.18
C GLY A 667 -4.12 10.94 -4.30
N ASP A 668 -4.44 10.53 -5.53
CA ASP A 668 -4.92 9.19 -5.86
C ASP A 668 -4.15 8.62 -7.06
N ALA A 669 -3.68 7.38 -6.97
CA ALA A 669 -2.78 6.78 -7.96
C ALA A 669 -3.31 5.44 -8.48
N ILE A 670 -3.76 5.43 -9.73
CA ILE A 670 -3.90 4.21 -10.54
C ILE A 670 -2.81 4.28 -11.62
N ILE A 671 -1.58 4.53 -11.20
CA ILE A 671 -0.38 4.52 -12.03
C ILE A 671 0.83 4.06 -11.20
N ASN A 672 1.87 3.55 -11.84
CA ASN A 672 3.10 3.20 -11.12
C ASN A 672 3.83 4.48 -10.67
N LEU A 673 4.25 4.50 -9.41
CA LEU A 673 5.08 5.56 -8.83
C LEU A 673 6.49 5.01 -8.58
N GLU A 674 7.51 5.65 -9.14
CA GLU A 674 8.88 5.13 -9.11
C GLU A 674 9.92 6.20 -8.75
N ASN A 675 10.82 5.94 -7.80
CA ASN A 675 11.90 6.89 -7.47
C ASN A 675 11.40 8.29 -7.06
N CYS A 676 10.25 8.39 -6.39
CA CYS A 676 9.69 9.67 -5.92
C CYS A 676 10.10 9.96 -4.47
N GLU A 677 10.45 11.20 -4.18
CA GLU A 677 10.92 11.66 -2.87
C GLU A 677 10.05 12.82 -2.37
N ASN A 678 9.41 12.64 -1.20
CA ASN A 678 8.66 13.71 -0.57
C ASN A 678 9.40 14.28 0.65
N HIS A 679 9.82 15.54 0.61
CA HIS A 679 10.28 16.28 1.79
C HIS A 679 9.24 17.30 2.30
N SER A 680 8.12 17.46 1.59
CA SER A 680 7.06 18.40 1.99
C SER A 680 6.29 17.93 3.23
N SER A 681 5.77 18.88 4.01
CA SER A 681 4.80 18.55 5.06
C SER A 681 3.44 18.25 4.45
N VAL A 682 2.81 17.13 4.84
CA VAL A 682 1.54 16.64 4.30
C VAL A 682 0.51 16.56 5.42
N GLN A 683 -0.61 17.27 5.26
CA GLN A 683 -1.72 17.27 6.21
C GLN A 683 -3.03 16.93 5.47
N GLY A 684 -3.84 16.03 6.02
CA GLY A 684 -5.17 15.74 5.48
C GLY A 684 -6.14 15.17 6.51
N THR A 685 -7.30 14.68 6.08
CA THR A 685 -8.29 14.07 6.97
C THR A 685 -8.38 12.56 6.74
N GLN A 686 -8.77 12.12 5.55
CA GLN A 686 -8.82 10.71 5.17
C GLN A 686 -7.67 10.38 4.19
N ASN A 687 -7.28 9.11 4.15
CA ASN A 687 -6.25 8.53 3.26
C ASN A 687 -5.08 9.46 2.97
N VAL A 688 -4.22 9.66 3.98
CA VAL A 688 -3.09 10.58 3.89
C VAL A 688 -1.79 9.80 3.76
N GLY A 689 -0.99 10.10 2.74
CA GLY A 689 0.31 9.48 2.52
C GLY A 689 1.41 10.47 2.18
N GLY A 690 2.65 10.21 2.59
CA GLY A 690 3.77 11.06 2.20
C GLY A 690 4.05 11.05 0.69
N ILE A 691 3.78 9.94 0.01
CA ILE A 691 3.90 9.85 -1.45
C ILE A 691 2.52 9.93 -2.11
N ALA A 692 1.62 9.02 -1.73
CA ALA A 692 0.29 8.90 -2.32
C ALA A 692 -0.81 8.82 -1.25
N GLY A 693 -1.94 9.50 -1.44
CA GLY A 693 -3.08 9.33 -0.55
C GLY A 693 -3.69 7.93 -0.66
N SER A 694 -3.96 7.50 -1.89
CA SER A 694 -4.38 6.12 -2.20
C SER A 694 -3.76 5.56 -3.48
N SER A 695 -3.74 4.23 -3.59
CA SER A 695 -3.33 3.50 -4.79
C SER A 695 -4.20 2.27 -5.02
N ASP A 696 -4.52 1.97 -6.28
CA ASP A 696 -5.32 0.81 -6.72
C ASP A 696 -4.61 0.06 -7.85
N ASN A 697 -4.34 -1.23 -7.67
CA ASN A 697 -3.85 -2.16 -8.69
C ASN A 697 -2.50 -1.80 -9.36
N LYS A 698 -1.70 -0.96 -8.69
CA LYS A 698 -0.43 -0.43 -9.23
C LYS A 698 0.68 -0.48 -8.19
N ASN A 699 1.92 -0.31 -8.64
CA ASN A 699 3.09 -0.48 -7.79
C ASN A 699 3.65 0.89 -7.36
N ILE A 700 4.03 0.98 -6.09
CA ILE A 700 4.86 2.07 -5.57
C ILE A 700 6.23 1.49 -5.29
N LYS A 701 7.22 1.94 -6.06
CA LYS A 701 8.56 1.39 -6.05
C LYS A 701 9.60 2.46 -5.80
N ARG A 702 10.59 2.16 -4.96
CA ARG A 702 11.73 3.04 -4.72
C ARG A 702 11.33 4.46 -4.29
N CYS A 703 10.23 4.61 -3.56
CA CYS A 703 9.74 5.92 -3.12
C CYS A 703 10.07 6.18 -1.66
N THR A 704 10.38 7.43 -1.31
CA THR A 704 10.79 7.81 0.05
C THR A 704 10.07 9.04 0.55
N ASN A 705 9.52 8.96 1.77
CA ASN A 705 9.00 10.12 2.48
C ASN A 705 9.95 10.56 3.60
N TYR A 706 10.35 11.83 3.56
CA TYR A 706 11.11 12.54 4.59
C TYR A 706 10.25 13.53 5.38
N GLY A 707 9.19 14.05 4.76
CA GLY A 707 8.33 15.07 5.35
C GLY A 707 7.41 14.54 6.45
N THR A 708 6.91 15.43 7.30
CA THR A 708 5.90 15.07 8.30
C THR A 708 4.57 14.75 7.62
N VAL A 709 3.86 13.73 8.11
CA VAL A 709 2.53 13.35 7.62
C VAL A 709 1.55 13.39 8.79
N GLU A 710 0.49 14.16 8.65
CA GLU A 710 -0.50 14.39 9.70
C GLU A 710 -1.93 14.18 9.21
N ASN A 711 -2.78 13.54 10.03
CA ASN A 711 -4.21 13.50 9.75
C ASN A 711 -5.10 13.52 10.98
N ASP A 712 -6.37 13.90 10.75
CA ASP A 712 -7.41 13.93 11.78
C ASP A 712 -8.58 12.97 11.54
N GLY A 713 -8.56 12.19 10.46
CA GLY A 713 -9.67 11.31 10.05
C GLY A 713 -9.39 9.81 10.12
N VAL A 714 -9.06 9.15 9.00
CA VAL A 714 -9.25 7.69 8.89
C VAL A 714 -7.93 6.92 8.75
N TYR A 715 -7.26 6.96 7.59
CA TYR A 715 -6.02 6.20 7.36
C TYR A 715 -4.84 7.11 7.05
N ILE A 716 -3.68 6.79 7.62
CA ILE A 716 -2.44 7.52 7.39
C ILE A 716 -1.24 6.59 7.28
N GLY A 717 -0.40 6.82 6.27
CA GLY A 717 0.86 6.12 6.09
C GLY A 717 2.00 7.03 5.68
N GLY A 718 3.24 6.62 5.96
CA GLY A 718 4.40 7.41 5.54
C GLY A 718 4.61 7.39 4.02
N ILE A 719 4.32 6.27 3.37
CA ILE A 719 4.32 6.17 1.90
C ILE A 719 2.92 6.37 1.36
N ILE A 720 1.94 5.62 1.88
CA ILE A 720 0.58 5.55 1.35
C ILE A 720 -0.49 5.50 2.43
N GLY A 721 -1.57 6.27 2.29
CA GLY A 721 -2.70 6.21 3.20
C GLY A 721 -3.50 4.91 3.06
N TYR A 722 -4.02 4.64 1.86
CA TYR A 722 -4.87 3.49 1.54
C TYR A 722 -4.39 2.73 0.29
N ALA A 723 -4.08 1.44 0.44
CA ALA A 723 -3.57 0.59 -0.63
C ALA A 723 -4.57 -0.53 -0.98
N TYR A 724 -5.03 -0.61 -2.23
CA TYR A 724 -5.87 -1.69 -2.74
C TYR A 724 -5.11 -2.46 -3.83
N GLU A 725 -4.93 -3.77 -3.67
CA GLU A 725 -4.20 -4.64 -4.62
C GLU A 725 -2.85 -4.06 -5.09
N THR A 726 -2.14 -3.37 -4.19
CA THR A 726 -0.95 -2.57 -4.48
C THR A 726 0.32 -3.26 -3.95
N SER A 727 1.41 -3.21 -4.71
CA SER A 727 2.74 -3.64 -4.26
C SER A 727 3.58 -2.43 -3.82
N ILE A 728 4.15 -2.48 -2.62
CA ILE A 728 5.05 -1.46 -2.08
C ILE A 728 6.45 -2.06 -1.99
N GLU A 729 7.35 -1.58 -2.84
CA GLU A 729 8.67 -2.21 -3.06
C GLU A 729 9.79 -1.20 -2.87
N ASP A 730 10.82 -1.56 -2.11
CA ASP A 730 12.01 -0.74 -1.90
C ASP A 730 11.66 0.68 -1.41
N CYS A 731 10.68 0.84 -0.51
CA CYS A 731 10.19 2.16 -0.06
C CYS A 731 10.58 2.47 1.39
N ALA A 732 10.80 3.75 1.70
CA ALA A 732 11.18 4.20 3.04
C ALA A 732 10.34 5.37 3.57
N ASN A 733 10.03 5.33 4.87
CA ASN A 733 9.52 6.49 5.59
C ASN A 733 10.50 6.94 6.69
N TYR A 734 11.09 8.11 6.50
CA TYR A 734 11.90 8.85 7.48
C TYR A 734 11.11 9.91 8.24
N GLY A 735 9.99 10.35 7.67
CA GLY A 735 9.11 11.36 8.25
C GLY A 735 8.36 10.89 9.49
N LYS A 736 8.05 11.85 10.38
CA LYS A 736 7.16 11.64 11.53
C LYS A 736 5.70 11.53 11.08
N ILE A 737 4.97 10.57 11.64
CA ILE A 737 3.54 10.36 11.41
C ILE A 737 2.76 10.70 12.67
N THR A 738 1.77 11.59 12.55
CA THR A 738 0.87 11.97 13.66
C THR A 738 -0.59 11.86 13.23
N SER A 739 -1.39 11.14 14.00
CA SER A 739 -2.78 10.86 13.68
C SER A 739 -3.68 11.06 14.89
N THR A 740 -4.87 11.61 14.67
CA THR A 740 -6.01 11.44 15.59
C THR A 740 -7.06 10.48 15.02
N GLY A 741 -6.72 9.79 13.93
CA GLY A 741 -7.62 8.96 13.15
C GLY A 741 -7.65 7.49 13.55
N TRP A 742 -8.12 6.62 12.64
CA TRP A 742 -8.29 5.19 12.94
C TRP A 742 -7.00 4.40 12.78
N ASN A 743 -6.42 4.32 11.58
CA ASN A 743 -5.27 3.46 11.31
C ASN A 743 -4.05 4.29 10.92
N ALA A 744 -2.94 4.10 11.64
CA ALA A 744 -1.67 4.73 11.33
C ALA A 744 -0.55 3.69 11.18
N GLY A 745 0.20 3.78 10.08
CA GLY A 745 1.34 2.92 9.78
C GLY A 745 2.55 3.67 9.26
N GLY A 746 3.76 3.25 9.60
CA GLY A 746 4.99 3.88 9.09
C GLY A 746 5.12 3.86 7.57
N ILE A 747 4.65 2.80 6.91
CA ILE A 747 4.65 2.64 5.45
C ILE A 747 3.24 2.86 4.90
N ALA A 748 2.27 2.10 5.39
CA ALA A 748 0.89 2.16 4.90
C ALA A 748 -0.13 2.26 6.05
N GLY A 749 -1.15 3.11 5.88
CA GLY A 749 -2.25 3.21 6.84
C GLY A 749 -3.15 1.98 6.83
N GLU A 750 -3.72 1.66 5.66
CA GLU A 750 -4.50 0.44 5.42
C GLU A 750 -4.09 -0.24 4.12
N THR A 751 -4.08 -1.58 4.13
CA THR A 751 -3.94 -2.41 2.93
C THR A 751 -5.16 -3.31 2.78
N VAL A 752 -5.74 -3.38 1.58
CA VAL A 752 -6.97 -4.11 1.27
C VAL A 752 -6.75 -5.13 0.16
N ALA A 753 -7.50 -6.24 0.21
CA ALA A 753 -7.43 -7.35 -0.75
C ALA A 753 -6.02 -7.96 -0.81
N ASN A 754 -5.46 -8.22 -1.99
CA ASN A 754 -4.16 -8.88 -2.14
C ASN A 754 -3.04 -7.86 -2.39
N CYS A 755 -2.42 -7.38 -1.32
CA CYS A 755 -1.27 -6.46 -1.39
C CYS A 755 0.06 -7.19 -1.13
N SER A 756 1.18 -6.56 -1.47
CA SER A 756 2.51 -7.02 -1.02
C SER A 756 3.44 -5.90 -0.57
N ILE A 757 4.33 -6.22 0.37
CA ILE A 757 5.49 -5.39 0.72
C ILE A 757 6.79 -6.14 0.44
N GLN A 758 7.80 -5.41 -0.01
CA GLN A 758 9.14 -5.94 -0.24
C GLN A 758 10.18 -4.89 0.09
N ASN A 759 11.16 -5.23 0.93
CA ASN A 759 12.32 -4.39 1.26
C ASN A 759 11.89 -2.98 1.68
N VAL A 760 10.98 -2.86 2.65
CA VAL A 760 10.47 -1.57 3.14
C VAL A 760 11.14 -1.18 4.46
N PHE A 761 11.32 0.13 4.68
CA PHE A 761 11.96 0.63 5.90
C PHE A 761 11.21 1.79 6.56
N SER A 762 10.85 1.63 7.84
CA SER A 762 10.20 2.68 8.66
C SER A 762 11.13 3.19 9.76
N TYR A 763 11.56 4.45 9.66
CA TYR A 763 12.50 5.08 10.59
C TYR A 763 11.85 6.07 11.55
N GLY A 764 10.88 6.86 11.07
CA GLY A 764 10.24 7.94 11.82
C GLY A 764 9.24 7.47 12.86
N ASP A 765 8.95 8.33 13.85
CA ASP A 765 7.96 8.06 14.89
C ASP A 765 6.55 7.95 14.32
N VAL A 766 5.73 7.08 14.90
CA VAL A 766 4.31 6.89 14.54
C VAL A 766 3.44 7.07 15.78
N THR A 767 2.64 8.13 15.79
CA THR A 767 1.74 8.45 16.89
C THR A 767 0.29 8.49 16.42
N ASN A 768 -0.57 7.69 17.03
CA ASN A 768 -2.03 7.76 16.93
C ASN A 768 -2.63 7.97 18.33
N THR A 769 -3.29 9.11 18.53
CA THR A 769 -3.89 9.48 19.83
C THR A 769 -5.33 9.00 20.00
N ASN A 770 -5.92 8.33 19.02
CA ASN A 770 -7.25 7.74 19.14
C ASN A 770 -7.19 6.52 20.07
N THR A 771 -8.05 6.49 21.10
CA THR A 771 -8.02 5.47 22.16
C THR A 771 -8.54 4.11 21.73
N ASN A 772 -9.21 4.01 20.58
CA ASN A 772 -9.86 2.78 20.12
C ASN A 772 -9.00 1.96 19.15
N ASP A 773 -7.94 2.54 18.60
CA ASP A 773 -7.15 1.93 17.54
C ASP A 773 -5.67 1.82 17.94
N ASN A 774 -5.03 0.74 17.48
CA ASN A 774 -3.61 0.50 17.73
C ASN A 774 -2.84 0.72 16.43
N PRO A 775 -1.89 1.67 16.37
CA PRO A 775 -1.04 1.84 15.20
C PRO A 775 -0.02 0.70 15.08
N GLY A 776 0.55 0.55 13.88
CA GLY A 776 1.73 -0.29 13.64
C GLY A 776 2.90 0.54 13.14
N ILE A 777 4.12 0.15 13.46
CA ILE A 777 5.32 0.87 13.02
C ILE A 777 5.57 0.71 11.51
N ILE A 778 5.00 -0.31 10.87
CA ILE A 778 5.06 -0.51 9.41
C ILE A 778 3.66 -0.36 8.80
N ILE A 779 2.67 -1.11 9.28
CA ILE A 779 1.31 -1.12 8.70
C ILE A 779 0.27 -0.82 9.78
N GLY A 780 -0.69 0.07 9.52
CA GLY A 780 -1.78 0.34 10.45
C GLY A 780 -2.77 -0.83 10.53
N TYR A 781 -3.43 -1.14 9.42
CA TYR A 781 -4.42 -2.21 9.33
C TYR A 781 -4.34 -3.00 8.03
N ILE A 782 -4.60 -4.31 8.12
CA ILE A 782 -4.68 -5.23 6.98
C ILE A 782 -6.10 -5.78 6.88
N ASP A 783 -6.81 -5.44 5.80
CA ASP A 783 -8.12 -5.96 5.41
C ASP A 783 -8.00 -6.86 4.16
N GLY A 784 -7.49 -8.09 4.36
CA GLY A 784 -7.20 -9.03 3.28
C GLY A 784 -5.88 -9.76 3.51
N THR A 785 -5.13 -10.00 2.44
CA THR A 785 -3.83 -10.68 2.46
C THR A 785 -2.73 -9.68 2.13
N LEU A 786 -1.81 -9.45 3.07
CA LEU A 786 -0.58 -8.70 2.83
C LEU A 786 0.62 -9.65 2.83
N THR A 787 1.20 -9.89 1.65
CA THR A 787 2.37 -10.78 1.53
C THR A 787 3.68 -10.02 1.65
N ALA A 788 4.53 -10.39 2.59
CA ALA A 788 5.87 -9.84 2.74
C ALA A 788 6.89 -10.73 1.99
N LYS A 789 7.45 -10.22 0.89
CA LYS A 789 8.33 -10.95 -0.06
C LYS A 789 9.83 -10.64 0.11
N GLY A 790 10.19 -9.92 1.16
CA GLY A 790 11.53 -9.40 1.39
C GLY A 790 11.67 -8.90 2.82
N ILE A 791 12.61 -8.00 3.08
CA ILE A 791 12.79 -7.46 4.44
C ILE A 791 11.75 -6.37 4.74
N ALA A 792 11.16 -6.40 5.94
CA ALA A 792 10.36 -5.32 6.48
C ALA A 792 11.07 -4.81 7.74
N ALA A 793 11.80 -3.70 7.59
CA ALA A 793 12.68 -3.19 8.63
C ALA A 793 12.09 -1.95 9.33
N TYR A 794 12.44 -1.76 10.60
CA TYR A 794 12.12 -0.52 11.32
C TYR A 794 13.20 -0.11 12.33
N ASN A 795 13.21 1.18 12.66
CA ASN A 795 14.01 1.73 13.74
C ASN A 795 13.41 1.34 15.10
N LYS A 796 14.11 0.50 15.87
CA LYS A 796 13.63 0.01 17.18
C LYS A 796 13.55 1.12 18.23
N GLU A 797 14.24 2.23 17.99
CA GLU A 797 14.23 3.41 18.86
C GLU A 797 13.16 4.44 18.43
N ALA A 798 12.41 4.18 17.35
CA ALA A 798 11.26 5.00 16.99
C ALA A 798 10.14 4.83 18.02
N LEU A 799 9.39 5.90 18.24
CA LEU A 799 8.26 5.89 19.16
C LEU A 799 6.99 5.45 18.42
N LEU A 800 6.37 4.37 18.90
CA LEU A 800 5.00 3.99 18.58
C LEU A 800 4.11 4.43 19.74
N ASN A 801 3.22 5.41 19.52
CA ASN A 801 2.40 6.02 20.57
C ASN A 801 3.22 6.49 21.79
N ASN A 802 4.29 7.24 21.53
CA ASN A 802 5.22 7.75 22.54
C ASN A 802 5.95 6.66 23.36
N SER A 803 5.98 5.41 22.88
CA SER A 803 6.68 4.28 23.52
C SER A 803 7.61 3.59 22.53
N SER A 804 8.83 3.27 22.98
CA SER A 804 9.75 2.36 22.28
C SER A 804 9.60 0.90 22.75
N GLU A 805 8.70 0.63 23.69
CA GLU A 805 8.39 -0.71 24.21
C GLU A 805 7.14 -1.27 23.53
N ASN A 806 7.13 -2.60 23.29
CA ASN A 806 6.02 -3.34 22.66
C ASN A 806 5.61 -2.80 21.27
N ILE A 807 6.58 -2.36 20.47
CA ILE A 807 6.34 -1.88 19.11
C ILE A 807 5.66 -2.98 18.28
N LYS A 808 4.44 -2.70 17.81
CA LYS A 808 3.71 -3.57 16.89
C LYS A 808 4.14 -3.30 15.46
N ILE A 809 4.37 -4.35 14.69
CA ILE A 809 4.69 -4.25 13.26
C ILE A 809 3.45 -3.82 12.47
N VAL A 810 2.36 -4.54 12.74
CA VAL A 810 1.03 -4.32 12.21
C VAL A 810 0.12 -3.94 13.37
N GLY A 811 -0.62 -2.85 13.25
CA GLY A 811 -1.57 -2.42 14.27
C GLY A 811 -2.70 -3.43 14.47
N LYS A 812 -3.34 -3.83 13.37
CA LYS A 812 -4.37 -4.89 13.31
C LYS A 812 -4.26 -5.71 12.02
N GLY A 813 -4.47 -7.02 12.13
CA GLY A 813 -4.26 -7.99 11.03
C GLY A 813 -2.92 -8.71 11.15
N SER A 814 -2.53 -9.45 10.11
CA SER A 814 -1.32 -10.28 10.12
C SER A 814 -0.63 -10.32 8.76
N LEU A 815 0.70 -10.35 8.75
CA LEU A 815 1.49 -10.57 7.55
C LEU A 815 1.40 -12.04 7.10
N THR A 816 1.35 -12.23 5.79
CA THR A 816 1.60 -13.52 5.13
C THR A 816 3.02 -13.52 4.61
N PHE A 817 3.72 -14.66 4.72
CA PHE A 817 5.12 -14.79 4.30
C PHE A 817 5.22 -15.77 3.13
N GLU A 818 6.28 -15.65 2.34
CA GLU A 818 6.58 -16.62 1.28
C GLU A 818 6.87 -18.01 1.87
N ASP A 819 6.68 -19.05 1.05
CA ASP A 819 6.83 -20.45 1.47
C ASP A 819 8.17 -20.71 2.17
N GLY A 820 8.11 -21.27 3.37
CA GLY A 820 9.28 -21.60 4.19
C GLY A 820 9.88 -20.43 4.98
N LYS A 821 9.29 -19.23 4.94
CA LYS A 821 9.69 -18.08 5.77
C LYS A 821 8.78 -17.90 6.98
N VAL A 822 9.36 -17.45 8.09
CA VAL A 822 8.62 -17.01 9.28
C VAL A 822 8.87 -15.52 9.54
N GLU A 823 8.09 -14.92 10.45
CA GLU A 823 8.21 -13.49 10.80
C GLU A 823 9.64 -13.08 11.14
N ALA A 824 10.38 -13.91 11.89
CA ALA A 824 11.76 -13.64 12.29
C ALA A 824 12.74 -13.58 11.10
N ASP A 825 12.41 -14.16 9.94
CA ASP A 825 13.24 -14.08 8.74
C ASP A 825 13.04 -12.76 7.99
N VAL A 826 11.85 -12.17 8.10
CA VAL A 826 11.36 -11.06 7.27
C VAL A 826 11.36 -9.74 8.02
N VAL A 827 10.86 -9.73 9.26
CA VAL A 827 10.75 -8.51 10.07
C VAL A 827 12.03 -8.30 10.85
N LYS A 828 12.64 -7.12 10.71
CA LYS A 828 13.91 -6.77 11.37
C LYS A 828 13.83 -5.43 12.08
N ALA A 829 14.34 -5.38 13.30
CA ALA A 829 14.38 -4.17 14.12
C ALA A 829 15.85 -3.77 14.37
N PHE A 830 16.19 -2.51 14.15
CA PHE A 830 17.57 -2.03 14.26
C PHE A 830 17.70 -0.83 15.19
N THR A 831 18.79 -0.75 15.94
CA THR A 831 19.16 0.49 16.66
C THR A 831 19.62 1.56 15.68
N LYS A 832 19.62 2.83 16.09
CA LYS A 832 20.19 3.91 15.26
C LYS A 832 21.66 3.67 14.92
N GLN A 833 22.41 3.03 15.82
CA GLN A 833 23.80 2.66 15.57
C GLN A 833 23.94 1.58 14.48
N GLN A 834 23.07 0.57 14.48
CA GLN A 834 23.04 -0.44 13.42
C GLN A 834 22.56 0.15 12.08
N ILE A 835 21.62 1.09 12.12
CA ILE A 835 21.17 1.80 10.92
C ILE A 835 22.32 2.61 10.31
N LYS A 836 23.10 3.32 11.11
CA LYS A 836 24.29 4.07 10.66
C LYS A 836 25.45 3.19 10.20
N SER A 837 25.44 1.89 10.52
CA SER A 837 26.57 1.02 10.20
C SER A 837 26.62 0.66 8.72
N GLY A 838 25.49 0.68 8.00
CA GLY A 838 25.35 0.13 6.64
C GLY A 838 24.62 -1.23 6.60
N GLU A 839 24.43 -1.88 7.76
CA GLU A 839 23.79 -3.18 7.88
C GLU A 839 22.41 -3.22 7.21
N VAL A 840 21.60 -2.19 7.44
CA VAL A 840 20.22 -2.14 6.96
C VAL A 840 20.17 -1.99 5.44
N ALA A 841 21.01 -1.13 4.86
CA ALA A 841 21.08 -0.96 3.39
C ALA A 841 21.47 -2.27 2.69
N TRP A 842 22.47 -2.97 3.24
CA TRP A 842 22.93 -4.24 2.68
C TRP A 842 21.86 -5.34 2.80
N LEU A 843 21.17 -5.43 3.94
CA LEU A 843 20.08 -6.40 4.14
C LEU A 843 18.87 -6.13 3.24
N LEU A 844 18.48 -4.87 3.06
CA LEU A 844 17.37 -4.48 2.18
C LEU A 844 17.67 -4.78 0.69
N ASN A 845 18.95 -4.83 0.30
CA ASN A 845 19.36 -5.32 -1.02
C ASN A 845 19.38 -6.87 -1.12
N GLY A 846 18.94 -7.60 -0.10
CA GLY A 846 18.96 -9.06 -0.10
C GLY A 846 20.32 -9.64 0.26
N SER A 847 21.06 -8.96 1.14
CA SER A 847 22.39 -9.40 1.60
C SER A 847 23.43 -9.47 0.47
N THR A 848 23.38 -8.50 -0.44
CA THR A 848 24.33 -8.40 -1.55
C THR A 848 24.71 -6.95 -1.84
N SER A 849 25.96 -6.77 -2.24
CA SER A 849 26.52 -5.51 -2.76
C SER A 849 26.64 -5.53 -4.28
N VAL A 850 26.25 -6.64 -4.90
CA VAL A 850 26.30 -6.86 -6.34
C VAL A 850 24.87 -7.17 -6.81
N PRO A 851 24.32 -6.42 -7.77
CA PRO A 851 23.02 -6.73 -8.30
C PRO A 851 23.03 -8.05 -9.08
N THR A 852 21.94 -8.80 -9.02
CA THR A 852 21.73 -10.00 -9.84
C THR A 852 21.71 -9.61 -11.33
N GLY A 853 22.29 -10.45 -12.20
CA GLY A 853 22.50 -10.11 -13.61
C GLY A 853 21.30 -9.43 -14.30
N GLY A 854 21.44 -8.14 -14.62
CA GLY A 854 20.43 -7.31 -15.27
C GLY A 854 19.67 -6.32 -14.37
N SER A 855 19.88 -6.32 -13.04
CA SER A 855 19.27 -5.34 -12.11
C SER A 855 20.26 -4.30 -11.58
N THR A 856 19.75 -3.30 -10.86
CA THR A 856 20.53 -2.34 -10.06
C THR A 856 20.18 -2.53 -8.59
N LEU A 857 21.12 -2.25 -7.69
CA LEU A 857 20.82 -2.16 -6.26
C LEU A 857 19.77 -1.06 -6.03
N ALA A 858 18.91 -1.26 -5.05
CA ALA A 858 17.90 -0.27 -4.67
C ALA A 858 18.42 0.62 -3.52
N TRP A 859 19.11 0.03 -2.55
CA TRP A 859 19.52 0.70 -1.33
C TRP A 859 21.01 1.02 -1.30
N TYR A 860 21.34 2.20 -0.80
CA TYR A 860 22.70 2.72 -0.68
C TYR A 860 22.84 3.43 0.66
N GLN A 861 24.06 3.63 1.15
CA GLN A 861 24.31 4.42 2.34
C GLN A 861 25.76 4.84 2.40
N LYS A 862 26.02 6.14 2.49
CA LYS A 862 27.36 6.65 2.77
C LYS A 862 27.68 6.46 4.26
N LEU A 863 28.84 5.91 4.57
CA LEU A 863 29.28 5.54 5.91
C LEU A 863 30.44 6.45 6.34
N GLY A 864 30.58 6.67 7.65
CA GLY A 864 31.61 7.53 8.24
C GLY A 864 31.04 8.71 9.04
N GLU A 865 31.91 9.63 9.48
CA GLU A 865 31.49 10.81 10.28
C GLU A 865 30.53 11.73 9.52
N ASP A 866 30.74 11.92 8.21
CA ASP A 866 29.87 12.66 7.30
C ASP A 866 28.99 11.73 6.44
N GLY A 867 28.63 10.58 7.01
CA GLY A 867 27.78 9.57 6.39
C GLY A 867 26.29 9.88 6.49
N ASP A 868 25.50 9.15 5.71
CA ASP A 868 24.04 9.20 5.75
C ASP A 868 23.55 8.62 7.10
N GLU A 869 22.55 9.27 7.69
CA GLU A 869 21.96 8.81 8.95
C GLU A 869 21.28 7.45 8.83
N TYR A 870 20.77 7.14 7.63
CA TYR A 870 20.00 5.95 7.29
C TYR A 870 20.18 5.60 5.80
N PRO A 871 19.77 4.39 5.36
CA PRO A 871 19.81 4.01 3.95
C PRO A 871 19.06 4.98 3.03
N VAL A 872 19.49 5.13 1.78
CA VAL A 872 18.86 5.97 0.76
C VAL A 872 18.67 5.19 -0.53
N LEU A 873 17.75 5.64 -1.37
CA LEU A 873 17.43 4.99 -2.65
C LEU A 873 18.15 5.62 -3.85
N THR A 874 18.95 6.65 -3.60
CA THR A 874 19.71 7.35 -4.63
C THR A 874 21.17 6.85 -4.64
N PRO A 875 21.67 6.33 -5.77
CA PRO A 875 23.08 6.01 -5.90
C PRO A 875 23.92 7.29 -5.93
N SER A 876 25.07 7.29 -5.25
CA SER A 876 26.07 8.35 -5.34
C SER A 876 27.48 7.76 -5.28
N ASN A 877 28.49 8.52 -5.70
CA ASN A 877 29.86 8.02 -5.74
C ASN A 877 30.32 7.59 -4.33
N GLY A 878 30.58 6.29 -4.16
CA GLY A 878 31.08 5.72 -2.91
C GLY A 878 30.01 5.56 -1.82
N ASN A 879 28.74 5.33 -2.16
CA ASN A 879 27.69 4.99 -1.17
C ASN A 879 27.15 3.54 -1.29
N THR A 880 27.69 2.70 -2.17
CA THR A 880 27.38 1.27 -2.15
C THR A 880 27.91 0.65 -0.86
N VAL A 881 27.09 -0.13 -0.16
CA VAL A 881 27.51 -0.81 1.07
C VAL A 881 28.00 -2.21 0.77
N TYR A 882 29.24 -2.49 1.19
CA TYR A 882 29.88 -3.79 1.15
C TYR A 882 29.85 -4.41 2.54
N ASN A 883 29.58 -5.70 2.62
CA ASN A 883 29.72 -6.46 3.86
C ASN A 883 31.11 -7.10 3.89
N ASP A 884 31.98 -6.55 4.73
CA ASP A 884 33.25 -7.15 5.12
C ASP A 884 33.05 -7.90 6.44
N TYR A 885 33.93 -8.86 6.75
CA TYR A 885 33.87 -9.53 8.03
C TYR A 885 35.25 -9.79 8.60
N TYR A 886 35.34 -9.76 9.92
CA TYR A 886 36.54 -10.17 10.66
C TYR A 886 36.33 -11.60 11.15
N THR A 887 37.32 -12.46 10.90
CA THR A 887 37.40 -13.76 11.53
C THR A 887 38.46 -13.70 12.64
N CYS A 888 38.12 -14.22 13.82
CA CYS A 888 39.06 -14.36 14.93
C CYS A 888 39.32 -15.84 15.16
N VAL A 889 40.58 -16.25 14.98
CA VAL A 889 41.26 -17.54 15.27
C VAL A 889 40.59 -18.86 14.84
N ASP A 890 39.30 -18.94 14.50
CA ASP A 890 38.63 -20.18 14.05
C ASP A 890 37.54 -19.94 12.99
N LYS A 891 37.83 -19.19 11.90
CA LYS A 891 36.93 -18.97 10.74
C LYS A 891 35.47 -18.53 11.04
N GLN A 892 35.09 -18.32 12.29
CA GLN A 892 33.78 -17.83 12.68
C GLN A 892 33.76 -16.34 12.40
N VAL A 893 32.77 -15.92 11.59
CA VAL A 893 32.44 -14.53 11.36
C VAL A 893 32.02 -13.96 12.71
N TYR A 894 32.89 -13.16 13.32
CA TYR A 894 32.65 -12.59 14.65
C TYR A 894 31.84 -11.31 14.56
N MET A 895 31.99 -10.55 13.47
CA MET A 895 31.32 -9.27 13.27
C MET A 895 31.28 -8.93 11.77
N ASN A 896 30.08 -8.69 11.25
CA ASN A 896 29.89 -8.02 9.97
C ASN A 896 30.32 -6.56 10.14
N ILE A 897 31.20 -6.08 9.28
CA ILE A 897 31.61 -4.69 9.20
C ILE A 897 31.25 -4.20 7.81
N PHE A 898 30.43 -3.17 7.77
CA PHE A 898 29.97 -2.61 6.53
C PHE A 898 30.85 -1.43 6.14
N SER A 899 31.21 -1.34 4.86
CA SER A 899 32.09 -0.31 4.33
C SER A 899 31.60 0.17 2.97
N ASN A 900 32.05 1.34 2.51
CA ASN A 900 31.76 1.81 1.14
C ASN A 900 32.84 1.45 0.13
N THR A 901 33.76 0.57 0.49
CA THR A 901 34.87 0.17 -0.38
C THR A 901 34.85 -1.33 -0.51
N GLU A 902 34.83 -1.83 -1.74
CA GLU A 902 35.02 -3.24 -2.01
C GLU A 902 36.42 -3.64 -1.53
N ALA A 903 36.52 -4.44 -0.47
CA ALA A 903 37.80 -4.87 0.05
C ALA A 903 38.43 -5.93 -0.87
N ASP A 904 39.68 -5.71 -1.27
CA ASP A 904 40.53 -6.75 -1.83
C ASP A 904 40.78 -7.83 -0.75
N VAL A 905 40.16 -9.00 -0.91
CA VAL A 905 40.36 -10.24 -0.13
C VAL A 905 39.75 -10.27 1.28
N HIS A 906 38.80 -11.20 1.46
CA HIS A 906 38.02 -11.50 2.67
C HIS A 906 38.82 -12.11 3.86
N GLU A 907 40.08 -11.74 4.07
CA GLU A 907 40.90 -12.26 5.16
C GLU A 907 41.75 -11.14 5.78
N LYS A 908 41.14 -10.33 6.65
CA LYS A 908 41.89 -9.55 7.65
C LYS A 908 41.75 -10.24 9.00
N TYR A 909 42.70 -11.13 9.29
CA TYR A 909 43.00 -11.51 10.67
C TYR A 909 43.53 -10.26 11.36
N ASP A 910 42.83 -9.76 12.39
CA ASP A 910 43.46 -8.78 13.29
C ASP A 910 44.49 -9.57 14.11
N GLU A 911 45.78 -9.34 13.84
CA GLU A 911 46.86 -9.89 14.64
C GLU A 911 46.73 -9.37 16.07
N HIS A 912 46.60 -10.28 17.05
CA HIS A 912 46.79 -9.91 18.44
C HIS A 912 48.16 -9.23 18.56
N VAL A 913 48.18 -7.94 18.88
CA VAL A 913 49.44 -7.19 19.02
C VAL A 913 50.15 -7.70 20.27
N LYS A 914 51.12 -8.60 20.06
CA LYS A 914 52.02 -9.06 21.13
C LYS A 914 52.86 -7.86 21.60
N GLY A 915 52.89 -7.59 22.90
CA GLY A 915 53.59 -6.47 23.55
C GLY A 915 52.77 -5.62 24.54
N THR A 916 51.44 -5.79 24.64
CA THR A 916 50.57 -5.09 25.61
C THR A 916 49.94 -6.04 26.65
N GLU A 917 50.52 -7.21 26.86
CA GLU A 917 49.86 -8.31 27.55
C GLU A 917 49.92 -8.18 29.07
N THR A 918 48.91 -8.73 29.76
CA THR A 918 48.88 -8.79 31.22
C THR A 918 49.22 -10.20 31.67
N LEU A 919 50.26 -10.35 32.50
CA LEU A 919 50.54 -11.61 33.20
C LEU A 919 49.50 -11.80 34.31
N LEU A 920 48.71 -12.86 34.20
CA LEU A 920 47.70 -13.23 35.18
C LEU A 920 48.32 -13.96 36.37
N ALA A 921 47.61 -13.97 37.51
CA ALA A 921 48.07 -14.60 38.75
C ALA A 921 48.30 -16.13 38.64
N ASN A 922 47.67 -16.79 37.65
CA ASN A 922 47.85 -18.21 37.35
C ASN A 922 49.01 -18.48 36.37
N GLY A 923 49.76 -17.46 35.96
CA GLY A 923 50.92 -17.59 35.05
C GLY A 923 50.60 -17.53 33.55
N LEU A 924 49.32 -17.39 33.16
CA LEU A 924 48.94 -17.17 31.76
C LEU A 924 49.10 -15.70 31.36
N TYR A 925 49.37 -15.47 30.08
CA TYR A 925 49.29 -14.13 29.50
C TYR A 925 47.90 -13.93 28.91
N SER A 926 47.30 -12.76 29.17
CA SER A 926 46.09 -12.34 28.47
C SER A 926 46.37 -11.16 27.55
N SER A 927 45.82 -11.24 26.34
CA SER A 927 45.77 -10.12 25.41
C SER A 927 44.32 -9.87 25.00
N PRO A 928 43.74 -8.70 25.31
CA PRO A 928 42.38 -8.39 24.92
C PRO A 928 42.32 -8.16 23.41
N CYS A 929 41.40 -8.83 22.71
CA CYS A 929 41.08 -8.43 21.34
C CYS A 929 40.44 -7.03 21.38
N GLN A 930 41.07 -6.04 20.74
CA GLN A 930 40.59 -4.65 20.79
C GLN A 930 39.18 -4.47 20.21
N ARG A 931 38.68 -5.41 19.40
CA ARG A 931 37.35 -5.34 18.78
C ARG A 931 36.28 -6.17 19.48
N CYS A 932 36.54 -7.43 19.80
CA CYS A 932 35.52 -8.31 20.42
C CYS A 932 35.61 -8.42 21.94
N GLN A 933 36.61 -7.78 22.57
CA GLN A 933 36.82 -7.74 24.03
C GLN A 933 36.92 -9.12 24.72
N THR A 934 37.01 -10.21 23.96
CA THR A 934 37.36 -11.51 24.50
C THR A 934 38.87 -11.56 24.75
N ASN A 935 39.24 -12.09 25.92
CA ASN A 935 40.63 -12.27 26.29
C ASN A 935 41.12 -13.58 25.70
N LEU A 936 42.00 -13.50 24.70
CA LEU A 936 42.79 -14.65 24.32
C LEU A 936 43.80 -14.90 25.47
N MET A 937 43.85 -16.13 25.96
CA MET A 937 44.85 -16.54 26.94
C MET A 937 45.85 -17.45 26.27
N TYR A 938 47.11 -17.35 26.67
CA TYR A 938 48.13 -18.23 26.13
C TYR A 938 49.26 -18.42 27.13
N ILE A 939 50.01 -19.51 26.95
CA ILE A 939 51.29 -19.73 27.62
C ILE A 939 52.35 -19.15 26.70
N LYS A 940 53.04 -18.11 27.18
CA LYS A 940 54.10 -17.45 26.41
C LYS A 940 55.36 -18.33 26.39
N ASP A 941 55.99 -18.42 25.22
CA ASP A 941 57.24 -19.17 25.02
C ASP A 941 57.14 -20.64 25.51
N PHE A 942 56.00 -21.28 25.24
CA PHE A 942 55.68 -22.64 25.69
C PHE A 942 56.77 -23.64 25.28
N CYS A 943 57.14 -24.52 26.22
CA CYS A 943 58.29 -25.42 26.14
C CYS A 943 59.66 -24.69 26.14
N GLY A 944 59.72 -23.45 26.65
CA GLY A 944 60.92 -22.62 26.69
C GLY A 944 61.46 -22.23 25.31
N ILE A 945 60.61 -22.22 24.27
CA ILE A 945 61.00 -21.85 22.90
C ILE A 945 60.50 -20.42 22.65
N ASP A 946 61.42 -19.48 22.49
CA ASP A 946 61.11 -18.08 22.19
C ASP A 946 60.17 -17.97 20.97
N GLY A 947 59.00 -17.34 21.18
CA GLY A 947 57.97 -17.12 20.18
C GLY A 947 57.01 -18.30 19.96
N ASN A 948 57.20 -19.42 20.66
CA ASN A 948 56.33 -20.59 20.58
C ASN A 948 55.18 -20.50 21.60
N ASP A 949 54.26 -19.58 21.37
CA ASP A 949 53.12 -19.39 22.27
C ASP A 949 52.07 -20.50 22.10
N LEU A 950 51.51 -20.99 23.21
CA LEU A 950 50.39 -21.94 23.19
C LEU A 950 49.08 -21.25 23.56
N ASP A 951 48.21 -21.07 22.57
CA ASP A 951 46.90 -20.45 22.74
C ASP A 951 45.91 -21.38 23.48
N LEU A 952 45.18 -20.82 24.44
CA LEU A 952 44.22 -21.50 25.30
C LEU A 952 42.87 -20.77 25.33
N THR A 953 41.80 -21.57 25.34
CA THR A 953 40.43 -21.13 25.63
C THR A 953 40.08 -21.50 27.08
N ALA A 954 39.54 -20.56 27.86
CA ALA A 954 38.91 -20.89 29.13
C ALA A 954 37.51 -21.45 28.91
N ASN A 955 37.25 -22.60 29.51
CA ASN A 955 35.93 -23.19 29.60
C ASN A 955 35.16 -22.60 30.81
N THR A 956 33.83 -22.71 30.77
CA THR A 956 32.95 -22.18 31.83
C THR A 956 33.17 -22.81 33.21
N ASP A 957 33.78 -23.99 33.26
CA ASP A 957 34.12 -24.70 34.50
C ASP A 957 35.49 -24.29 35.07
N GLY A 958 36.19 -23.35 34.44
CA GLY A 958 37.51 -22.88 34.83
C GLY A 958 38.68 -23.73 34.31
N SER A 959 38.41 -24.77 33.50
CA SER A 959 39.45 -25.52 32.80
C SER A 959 39.92 -24.80 31.53
N TYR A 960 41.09 -25.18 31.01
CA TYR A 960 41.65 -24.61 29.77
C TYR A 960 41.70 -25.67 28.67
N THR A 961 41.49 -25.26 27.42
CA THR A 961 41.63 -26.13 26.24
C THR A 961 42.53 -25.45 25.21
N ALA A 962 43.54 -26.17 24.70
CA ALA A 962 44.40 -25.64 23.66
C ALA A 962 43.62 -25.47 22.35
N VAL A 963 43.83 -24.33 21.67
CA VAL A 963 43.09 -23.99 20.44
C VAL A 963 43.50 -24.90 19.27
N LYS A 964 44.75 -25.37 19.25
CA LYS A 964 45.32 -26.22 18.20
C LYS A 964 45.88 -27.53 18.78
N PRO A 965 46.09 -28.57 17.95
CA PRO A 965 46.87 -29.73 18.34
C PRO A 965 48.20 -29.33 18.97
N VAL A 966 48.60 -30.02 20.03
CA VAL A 966 49.86 -29.77 20.73
C VAL A 966 50.88 -30.80 20.29
N ASP A 967 51.87 -30.35 19.55
CA ASP A 967 53.02 -31.17 19.18
C ASP A 967 54.09 -31.03 20.27
N PHE A 968 54.41 -32.14 20.92
CA PHE A 968 55.25 -32.16 22.10
C PHE A 968 56.39 -33.15 21.92
N ASN A 969 57.62 -32.64 21.82
CA ASN A 969 58.79 -33.49 21.62
C ASN A 969 59.34 -33.95 22.98
N ASP A 970 59.64 -35.24 23.07
CA ASP A 970 60.40 -35.80 24.18
C ASP A 970 61.77 -35.10 24.30
N ASN A 971 62.23 -34.92 25.53
CA ASN A 971 63.47 -34.21 25.86
C ASN A 971 63.44 -32.69 25.62
N ALA A 972 62.30 -32.11 25.18
CA ALA A 972 62.06 -30.67 25.21
C ALA A 972 61.64 -30.21 26.61
N ALA A 973 61.89 -28.95 26.94
CA ALA A 973 61.40 -28.39 28.20
C ALA A 973 59.86 -28.37 28.22
N TYR A 974 59.28 -28.40 29.42
CA TYR A 974 57.84 -28.22 29.60
C TYR A 974 57.58 -27.34 30.83
N ASP A 975 56.81 -26.28 30.63
CA ASP A 975 56.72 -25.15 31.56
C ASP A 975 55.28 -24.64 31.70
N SER A 976 54.27 -25.47 31.40
CA SER A 976 52.88 -25.06 31.58
C SER A 976 52.58 -24.70 33.03
N PRO A 977 52.07 -23.48 33.31
CA PRO A 977 51.70 -23.07 34.66
C PRO A 977 50.31 -23.59 35.09
N VAL A 978 49.52 -24.10 34.15
CA VAL A 978 48.14 -24.56 34.35
C VAL A 978 47.89 -25.96 33.76
N ASP A 979 46.84 -26.62 34.24
CA ASP A 979 46.30 -27.82 33.60
C ASP A 979 45.48 -27.42 32.37
N PHE A 980 45.59 -28.17 31.27
CA PHE A 980 44.80 -27.93 30.07
C PHE A 980 44.53 -29.21 29.28
N THR A 981 43.49 -29.19 28.47
CA THR A 981 43.17 -30.28 27.53
C THR A 981 43.65 -29.92 26.14
N ALA A 982 44.48 -30.75 25.53
CA ALA A 982 44.79 -30.65 24.11
C ALA A 982 43.76 -31.46 23.30
N PRO A 983 43.10 -30.88 22.28
CA PRO A 983 42.17 -31.62 21.43
C PRO A 983 42.85 -32.81 20.76
N THR A 984 44.12 -32.64 20.40
CA THR A 984 45.03 -33.71 19.98
C THR A 984 46.43 -33.40 20.52
N LEU A 985 47.07 -34.38 21.16
CA LEU A 985 48.47 -34.33 21.58
C LEU A 985 49.29 -35.31 20.74
N ASN A 986 50.35 -34.83 20.10
CA ASN A 986 51.33 -35.67 19.40
C ASN A 986 52.64 -35.67 20.19
N TYR A 987 52.91 -36.74 20.94
CA TYR A 987 54.14 -36.89 21.70
C TYR A 987 55.17 -37.68 20.91
N THR A 988 56.25 -37.02 20.49
CA THR A 988 57.28 -37.60 19.61
C THR A 988 58.56 -37.89 20.37
N ARG A 989 59.02 -39.14 20.34
CA ARG A 989 60.24 -39.60 21.03
C ARG A 989 61.18 -40.37 20.12
N ASN A 990 62.47 -40.05 20.21
CA ASN A 990 63.55 -40.76 19.52
C ASN A 990 64.09 -41.93 20.35
N TYR A 991 63.93 -43.16 19.84
CA TYR A 991 64.40 -44.38 20.48
C TYR A 991 65.71 -44.89 19.86
N LEU A 992 66.55 -45.51 20.69
CA LEU A 992 67.87 -46.02 20.29
C LEU A 992 67.83 -47.46 19.74
N GLY A 993 66.68 -48.16 19.76
CA GLY A 993 66.48 -49.49 19.17
C GLY A 993 67.30 -50.63 19.75
N ALA A 994 67.61 -50.59 21.05
CA ALA A 994 68.54 -51.53 21.69
C ALA A 994 67.89 -52.50 22.71
N ASP A 995 66.56 -52.56 22.80
CA ASP A 995 65.80 -53.23 23.88
C ASP A 995 66.23 -52.81 25.29
N GLN A 996 66.58 -51.53 25.45
CA GLN A 996 67.08 -50.99 26.70
C GLN A 996 66.08 -50.05 27.33
N TRP A 997 65.95 -50.15 28.66
CA TRP A 997 65.12 -49.25 29.44
C TRP A 997 65.58 -47.80 29.29
N GLN A 998 64.60 -46.90 29.18
CA GLN A 998 64.74 -45.46 29.12
C GLN A 998 63.81 -44.79 30.16
N ALA A 999 64.29 -43.77 30.85
CA ALA A 999 63.47 -43.00 31.78
C ALA A 999 62.47 -42.11 31.02
N VAL A 1000 61.25 -42.00 31.55
CA VAL A 1000 60.23 -41.07 31.07
C VAL A 1000 59.52 -40.42 32.26
N TYR A 1001 59.28 -39.12 32.14
CA TYR A 1001 58.54 -38.30 33.10
C TYR A 1001 57.76 -37.25 32.32
N VAL A 1002 56.50 -37.54 31.98
CA VAL A 1002 55.68 -36.74 31.06
C VAL A 1002 54.58 -35.98 31.80
N PRO A 1003 54.13 -34.82 31.30
CA PRO A 1003 53.14 -33.99 31.96
C PRO A 1003 51.70 -34.37 31.62
N PHE A 1004 51.46 -35.50 30.94
CA PHE A 1004 50.14 -35.86 30.43
C PHE A 1004 49.68 -37.22 30.93
N GLU A 1005 48.36 -37.36 31.07
CA GLU A 1005 47.71 -38.64 31.35
C GLU A 1005 47.66 -39.48 30.07
N THR A 1006 47.89 -40.79 30.21
CA THR A 1006 47.90 -41.72 29.08
C THR A 1006 47.52 -43.13 29.54
N GLN A 1007 47.09 -43.99 28.63
CA GLN A 1007 46.80 -45.39 28.90
C GLN A 1007 47.99 -46.27 28.50
N ALA A 1008 48.16 -47.42 29.15
CA ALA A 1008 49.19 -48.39 28.77
C ALA A 1008 49.15 -48.74 27.27
N THR A 1009 47.94 -48.80 26.71
CA THR A 1009 47.68 -49.11 25.31
C THR A 1009 48.21 -48.04 24.36
N ASP A 1010 48.29 -46.77 24.77
CA ASP A 1010 48.83 -45.70 23.91
C ASP A 1010 50.31 -45.96 23.58
N TRP A 1011 51.04 -46.55 24.52
CA TRP A 1011 52.42 -46.97 24.33
C TRP A 1011 52.52 -48.34 23.64
N THR A 1012 51.80 -49.36 24.16
CA THR A 1012 51.95 -50.74 23.67
C THR A 1012 51.45 -50.93 22.24
N ASN A 1013 50.40 -50.20 21.83
CA ASN A 1013 49.91 -50.23 20.44
C ASN A 1013 50.95 -49.66 19.45
N ASN A 1014 51.88 -48.83 19.93
CA ASN A 1014 52.99 -48.27 19.14
C ASN A 1014 54.28 -49.09 19.26
N GLY A 1015 54.20 -50.34 19.76
CA GLY A 1015 55.35 -51.24 19.92
C GLY A 1015 56.34 -50.80 21.00
N ILE A 1016 55.87 -50.00 21.98
CA ILE A 1016 56.67 -49.52 23.10
C ILE A 1016 56.24 -50.27 24.36
N THR A 1017 57.18 -50.95 25.01
CA THR A 1017 56.93 -51.54 26.33
C THR A 1017 57.07 -50.45 27.39
N VAL A 1018 56.08 -50.34 28.25
CA VAL A 1018 56.08 -49.43 29.39
C VAL A 1018 56.00 -50.22 30.70
N ALA A 1019 56.73 -49.78 31.71
CA ALA A 1019 56.75 -50.39 33.04
C ALA A 1019 56.69 -49.33 34.15
N SER A 1020 55.96 -49.68 35.21
CA SER A 1020 56.00 -48.95 36.46
C SER A 1020 57.14 -49.49 37.34
N ILE A 1021 57.71 -48.59 38.13
CA ILE A 1021 58.70 -48.94 39.15
C ILE A 1021 57.98 -49.81 40.19
N ASN A 1022 58.54 -50.98 40.55
CA ASN A 1022 57.89 -51.91 41.48
C ASN A 1022 58.58 -51.99 42.83
N ASN A 1023 59.89 -52.30 42.90
CA ASN A 1023 60.63 -52.43 44.15
C ASN A 1023 62.16 -52.43 43.95
N PHE A 1024 62.96 -52.30 45.02
CA PHE A 1024 64.40 -52.56 44.98
C PHE A 1024 64.75 -53.83 45.77
N HIS A 1025 65.60 -54.66 45.16
CA HIS A 1025 66.16 -55.85 45.79
C HIS A 1025 67.68 -55.70 45.93
N GLU A 1026 68.20 -56.09 47.10
CA GLU A 1026 69.63 -56.18 47.35
C GLU A 1026 69.99 -57.65 47.60
N TYR A 1027 70.72 -58.25 46.66
CA TYR A 1027 71.18 -59.63 46.75
C TYR A 1027 72.66 -59.65 47.12
N GLU A 1028 73.08 -60.55 48.01
CA GLU A 1028 74.51 -60.75 48.29
C GLU A 1028 75.13 -61.56 47.14
N LYS A 1029 76.25 -61.08 46.57
CA LYS A 1029 76.93 -61.78 45.48
C LYS A 1029 77.52 -63.10 45.98
N GLU A 1030 77.46 -64.16 45.16
CA GLU A 1030 77.96 -65.50 45.53
C GLU A 1030 79.45 -65.53 45.91
N ASP A 1031 80.24 -64.55 45.44
CA ASP A 1031 81.67 -64.39 45.74
C ASP A 1031 81.97 -63.60 47.04
N GLY A 1032 80.94 -63.11 47.74
CA GLY A 1032 81.09 -62.32 48.97
C GLY A 1032 81.64 -60.90 48.78
N SER A 1033 81.78 -60.42 47.54
CA SER A 1033 82.33 -59.08 47.21
C SER A 1033 81.37 -57.90 47.48
N GLY A 1034 80.20 -58.20 48.08
CA GLY A 1034 79.19 -57.25 48.55
C GLY A 1034 77.81 -57.52 47.97
N TYR A 1035 76.94 -56.50 47.98
CA TYR A 1035 75.57 -56.59 47.47
C TYR A 1035 75.44 -56.10 46.02
N GLU A 1036 74.60 -56.78 45.25
CA GLU A 1036 74.05 -56.35 43.97
C GLU A 1036 72.66 -55.77 44.20
N THR A 1037 72.45 -54.55 43.71
CA THR A 1037 71.16 -53.87 43.80
C THR A 1037 70.47 -53.97 42.45
N VAL A 1038 69.21 -54.38 42.48
CA VAL A 1038 68.35 -54.54 41.32
C VAL A 1038 67.09 -53.72 41.56
N LEU A 1039 66.70 -52.89 40.59
CA LEU A 1039 65.39 -52.29 40.51
C LEU A 1039 64.45 -53.29 39.83
N GLU A 1040 63.49 -53.80 40.56
CA GLU A 1040 62.38 -54.57 40.02
C GLU A 1040 61.33 -53.63 39.42
N VAL A 1041 60.92 -53.90 38.20
CA VAL A 1041 59.91 -53.14 37.45
C VAL A 1041 58.80 -54.06 36.98
N LYS A 1042 57.58 -53.54 36.95
CA LYS A 1042 56.40 -54.29 36.54
C LYS A 1042 55.96 -53.83 35.17
N LYS A 1043 55.94 -54.75 34.21
CA LYS A 1043 55.47 -54.47 32.86
C LYS A 1043 53.96 -54.23 32.86
N ALA A 1044 53.56 -53.12 32.26
CA ALA A 1044 52.17 -52.72 32.14
C ALA A 1044 51.57 -53.19 30.81
N THR A 1045 50.41 -53.83 30.87
CA THR A 1045 49.63 -54.24 29.69
C THR A 1045 48.27 -53.54 29.59
N SER A 1046 47.82 -52.89 30.66
CA SER A 1046 46.58 -52.11 30.75
C SER A 1046 46.64 -51.14 31.94
N GLY A 1047 45.75 -50.15 31.97
CA GLY A 1047 45.62 -49.17 33.06
C GLY A 1047 46.23 -47.81 32.75
N GLU A 1048 45.91 -46.84 33.61
CA GLU A 1048 46.28 -45.43 33.44
C GLU A 1048 47.71 -45.16 33.91
N PHE A 1049 48.37 -44.26 33.20
CA PHE A 1049 49.65 -43.65 33.54
C PHE A 1049 49.37 -42.21 33.93
N GLU A 1050 49.64 -41.91 35.20
CA GLU A 1050 49.43 -40.58 35.74
C GLU A 1050 50.51 -39.62 35.21
N ALA A 1051 50.10 -38.39 34.93
CA ALA A 1051 51.03 -37.31 34.67
C ALA A 1051 52.00 -37.12 35.85
N ASN A 1052 53.16 -36.51 35.59
CA ASN A 1052 54.13 -36.13 36.62
C ASN A 1052 54.61 -37.32 37.48
N THR A 1053 54.66 -38.53 36.91
CA THR A 1053 55.07 -39.78 37.59
C THR A 1053 56.22 -40.50 36.85
N PRO A 1054 57.22 -41.06 37.55
CA PRO A 1054 58.38 -41.70 36.93
C PRO A 1054 58.05 -43.11 36.41
N TYR A 1055 58.28 -43.32 35.11
CA TYR A 1055 58.09 -44.62 34.45
C TYR A 1055 59.31 -45.00 33.61
N LEU A 1056 59.29 -46.22 33.09
CA LEU A 1056 60.31 -46.75 32.19
C LEU A 1056 59.70 -47.19 30.87
N LEU A 1057 60.36 -46.84 29.76
CA LEU A 1057 59.99 -47.26 28.41
C LEU A 1057 61.13 -48.06 27.79
N ARG A 1058 60.81 -49.08 26.98
CA ARG A 1058 61.79 -49.73 26.09
C ARG A 1058 61.14 -50.20 24.81
N THR A 1059 61.93 -50.29 23.75
CA THR A 1059 61.50 -50.81 22.44
C THR A 1059 62.70 -51.30 21.66
N ASN A 1060 62.46 -52.24 20.74
CA ASN A 1060 63.48 -52.79 19.83
C ASN A 1060 63.63 -51.94 18.57
N ASP A 1061 62.69 -51.03 18.33
CA ASP A 1061 62.68 -50.18 17.15
C ASP A 1061 63.53 -48.93 17.40
N SER A 1062 64.46 -48.63 16.49
CA SER A 1062 65.21 -47.38 16.48
C SER A 1062 64.47 -46.30 15.69
N GLY A 1063 64.65 -45.03 16.05
CA GLY A 1063 64.11 -43.88 15.33
C GLY A 1063 63.01 -43.14 16.09
N SER A 1064 62.45 -42.13 15.44
CA SER A 1064 61.37 -41.31 16.01
C SER A 1064 60.04 -42.06 15.98
N LYS A 1065 59.32 -42.08 17.10
CA LYS A 1065 57.93 -42.55 17.18
C LYS A 1065 57.06 -41.48 17.80
N THR A 1066 55.92 -41.22 17.19
CA THR A 1066 54.90 -40.30 17.71
C THR A 1066 53.72 -41.12 18.23
N ILE A 1067 53.31 -40.87 19.47
CA ILE A 1067 52.01 -41.32 19.98
C ILE A 1067 51.03 -40.15 19.89
N THR A 1068 49.82 -40.44 19.43
CA THR A 1068 48.75 -39.44 19.30
C THR A 1068 47.63 -39.76 20.29
N ILE A 1069 47.30 -38.79 21.14
CA ILE A 1069 46.26 -38.92 22.15
C ILE A 1069 45.22 -37.82 21.88
N ASN A 1070 43.95 -38.21 21.71
CA ASN A 1070 42.85 -37.27 21.53
C ASN A 1070 42.30 -36.83 22.89
N ASN A 1071 41.94 -35.55 23.02
CA ASN A 1071 41.50 -34.94 24.28
C ASN A 1071 42.48 -35.22 25.43
N ALA A 1072 43.77 -35.11 25.15
CA ALA A 1072 44.82 -35.39 26.12
C ALA A 1072 44.81 -34.36 27.23
N LYS A 1073 44.79 -34.82 28.49
CA LYS A 1073 44.90 -33.94 29.66
C LYS A 1073 46.36 -33.75 30.01
N LEU A 1074 46.82 -32.52 29.87
CA LEU A 1074 48.15 -32.08 30.30
C LEU A 1074 48.01 -31.36 31.64
N HIS A 1075 48.90 -31.71 32.56
CA HIS A 1075 48.99 -31.11 33.88
C HIS A 1075 50.05 -30.02 33.88
N LYS A 1076 49.91 -29.06 34.79
CA LYS A 1076 50.96 -28.06 35.05
C LYS A 1076 52.29 -28.74 35.39
N SER A 1077 53.38 -28.08 35.00
CA SER A 1077 54.74 -28.59 35.21
C SER A 1077 55.06 -28.64 36.70
N GLU A 1078 54.99 -29.84 37.30
CA GLU A 1078 55.35 -30.06 38.70
C GLU A 1078 56.39 -31.16 38.81
N SER A 1079 57.59 -30.82 39.30
CA SER A 1079 58.62 -31.82 39.63
C SER A 1079 58.26 -32.51 40.94
N LYS A 1080 57.79 -33.76 40.86
CA LYS A 1080 57.45 -34.59 42.02
C LYS A 1080 58.59 -35.57 42.33
N THR A 1081 58.82 -35.80 43.62
CA THR A 1081 59.77 -36.82 44.11
C THR A 1081 59.02 -38.00 44.71
N TYR A 1082 59.29 -39.20 44.18
CA TYR A 1082 58.76 -40.47 44.67
C TYR A 1082 59.88 -41.24 45.34
N TYR A 1083 59.64 -41.85 46.51
CA TYR A 1083 60.68 -42.56 47.24
C TYR A 1083 60.39 -44.06 47.39
N CYS A 1084 61.47 -44.84 47.46
CA CYS A 1084 61.50 -46.26 47.81
C CYS A 1084 62.62 -46.52 48.81
N MET A 1085 62.54 -47.59 49.60
CA MET A 1085 63.60 -47.99 50.54
C MET A 1085 63.92 -49.47 50.45
N SER A 1086 65.21 -49.82 50.53
CA SER A 1086 65.68 -51.18 50.80
C SER A 1086 65.98 -51.36 52.29
N MET A 1087 66.59 -52.49 52.65
CA MET A 1087 67.11 -52.73 54.00
C MET A 1087 68.18 -51.71 54.40
N THR A 1088 68.97 -51.20 53.45
CA THR A 1088 70.14 -50.35 53.74
C THR A 1088 70.10 -48.96 53.11
N ARG A 1089 69.26 -48.72 52.10
CA ARG A 1089 69.24 -47.49 51.30
C ARG A 1089 67.85 -46.86 51.19
N LYS A 1090 67.82 -45.55 50.97
CA LYS A 1090 66.66 -44.78 50.50
C LYS A 1090 66.94 -44.33 49.07
N TYR A 1091 65.94 -44.44 48.21
CA TYR A 1091 65.96 -44.21 46.76
C TYR A 1091 64.89 -43.16 46.43
N ASP A 1092 65.29 -41.95 46.06
CA ASP A 1092 64.39 -40.84 45.71
C ASP A 1092 64.41 -40.59 44.20
N PHE A 1093 63.34 -40.94 43.49
CA PHE A 1093 63.10 -40.65 42.08
C PHE A 1093 62.55 -39.24 41.94
N THR A 1094 63.29 -38.36 41.28
CA THR A 1094 62.86 -36.98 41.04
C THR A 1094 62.72 -36.75 39.56
N GLY A 1095 61.50 -36.43 39.11
CA GLY A 1095 61.22 -36.05 37.73
C GLY A 1095 61.57 -34.59 37.46
N ILE A 1096 62.02 -34.31 36.25
CA ILE A 1096 62.42 -32.97 35.80
C ILE A 1096 61.80 -32.65 34.44
N TYR A 1097 61.31 -31.42 34.27
CA TYR A 1097 60.75 -30.93 33.00
C TYR A 1097 61.68 -29.98 32.25
N THR A 1098 62.82 -29.63 32.82
CA THR A 1098 63.89 -28.86 32.16
C THR A 1098 65.20 -29.65 32.26
N PRO A 1099 66.12 -29.54 31.29
CA PRO A 1099 67.42 -30.19 31.40
C PRO A 1099 68.17 -29.71 32.65
N GLN A 1100 68.81 -30.62 33.37
CA GLN A 1100 69.53 -30.31 34.61
C GLN A 1100 70.98 -30.81 34.50
N SER A 1101 71.94 -29.92 34.77
CA SER A 1101 73.37 -30.21 34.85
C SER A 1101 73.90 -29.94 36.26
N GLY A 1102 75.10 -30.43 36.60
CA GLY A 1102 75.68 -30.24 37.94
C GLY A 1102 75.01 -31.07 39.05
N LEU A 1103 74.13 -32.00 38.70
CA LEU A 1103 73.51 -32.93 39.65
C LEU A 1103 74.59 -33.77 40.35
N GLY A 1104 74.62 -33.70 41.69
CA GLY A 1104 75.58 -34.43 42.53
C GLY A 1104 76.89 -33.68 42.86
N GLN A 1105 76.96 -32.36 42.66
CA GLN A 1105 78.13 -31.54 43.06
C GLN A 1105 78.28 -31.35 44.58
N ASP A 1106 77.18 -31.40 45.34
CA ASP A 1106 77.18 -31.26 46.81
C ASP A 1106 76.78 -32.55 47.53
N GLY A 1107 77.67 -33.03 48.40
CA GLY A 1107 77.26 -33.82 49.56
C GLY A 1107 77.80 -35.25 49.63
N VAL A 1108 78.80 -35.42 50.49
CA VAL A 1108 79.41 -36.71 50.90
C VAL A 1108 78.38 -37.79 51.31
N SER A 1109 77.13 -37.40 51.60
CA SER A 1109 76.02 -38.20 52.11
C SER A 1109 75.12 -38.90 51.08
N VAL A 1110 75.04 -38.44 49.82
CA VAL A 1110 74.15 -39.02 48.79
C VAL A 1110 74.91 -39.36 47.50
N ALA A 1111 74.31 -40.19 46.64
CA ALA A 1111 74.79 -40.50 45.30
C ALA A 1111 73.66 -40.34 44.29
N VAL A 1112 73.91 -39.61 43.21
CA VAL A 1112 72.91 -39.34 42.17
C VAL A 1112 73.14 -40.29 41.00
N TYR A 1113 72.07 -40.87 40.50
CA TYR A 1113 72.05 -41.85 39.42
C TYR A 1113 71.07 -41.41 38.35
N ALA A 1114 71.37 -41.78 37.11
CA ALA A 1114 70.42 -41.69 36.01
C ALA A 1114 70.50 -42.96 35.17
N LEU A 1115 69.46 -43.21 34.39
CA LEU A 1115 69.45 -44.32 33.48
C LEU A 1115 70.37 -44.03 32.27
N ASN A 1116 71.38 -44.85 32.08
CA ASN A 1116 72.37 -44.66 31.03
C ASN A 1116 71.91 -45.27 29.69
N LYS A 1117 72.66 -44.98 28.62
CA LYS A 1117 72.43 -45.53 27.27
C LYS A 1117 72.67 -47.05 27.14
N LYS A 1118 72.86 -47.79 28.25
CA LYS A 1118 72.96 -49.25 28.28
C LYS A 1118 71.75 -49.88 28.98
N GLY A 1119 70.74 -49.08 29.38
CA GLY A 1119 69.56 -49.57 30.08
C GLY A 1119 69.78 -49.87 31.57
N CYS A 1120 70.92 -49.43 32.15
CA CYS A 1120 71.23 -49.61 33.57
C CYS A 1120 71.17 -48.27 34.30
N ILE A 1121 70.77 -48.27 35.57
CA ILE A 1121 70.81 -47.07 36.41
C ILE A 1121 72.25 -46.93 36.89
N ALA A 1122 72.95 -45.90 36.45
CA ALA A 1122 74.37 -45.73 36.70
C ALA A 1122 74.65 -44.41 37.45
N PRO A 1123 75.74 -44.34 38.24
CA PRO A 1123 76.14 -43.11 38.90
C PRO A 1123 76.32 -42.00 37.87
N LEU A 1124 75.71 -40.84 38.14
CA LEU A 1124 75.79 -39.69 37.28
C LEU A 1124 77.11 -38.96 37.52
N ASN A 1125 77.84 -38.64 36.44
CA ASN A 1125 78.97 -37.73 36.54
C ASN A 1125 78.40 -36.30 36.67
N PRO A 1126 78.90 -35.43 37.57
CA PRO A 1126 78.43 -34.05 37.69
C PRO A 1126 78.45 -33.22 36.40
N SER A 1127 79.24 -33.65 35.40
CA SER A 1127 79.28 -33.05 34.05
C SER A 1127 78.25 -33.63 33.07
N THR A 1128 77.55 -34.71 33.43
CA THR A 1128 76.48 -35.31 32.62
C THR A 1128 75.18 -34.54 32.85
N GLU A 1129 74.64 -33.97 31.78
CA GLU A 1129 73.30 -33.40 31.78
C GLU A 1129 72.24 -34.51 31.72
N VAL A 1130 71.22 -34.40 32.57
CA VAL A 1130 70.00 -35.20 32.46
C VAL A 1130 68.99 -34.34 31.70
N GLY A 1131 68.60 -34.80 30.50
CA GLY A 1131 67.66 -34.08 29.66
C GLY A 1131 66.26 -33.95 30.28
N ALA A 1132 65.44 -33.05 29.74
CA ALA A 1132 64.08 -32.82 30.21
C ALA A 1132 63.20 -34.07 30.09
N GLN A 1133 62.12 -34.10 30.86
CA GLN A 1133 61.14 -35.20 30.88
C GLN A 1133 61.77 -36.54 31.26
N ARG A 1134 62.79 -36.47 32.12
CA ARG A 1134 63.46 -37.62 32.71
C ARG A 1134 63.27 -37.58 34.20
N TRP A 1135 63.57 -38.68 34.85
CA TRP A 1135 63.80 -38.70 36.28
C TRP A 1135 65.24 -39.12 36.55
N TYR A 1136 65.79 -38.60 37.64
CA TYR A 1136 67.02 -39.08 38.22
C TYR A 1136 66.74 -39.69 39.59
N LEU A 1137 67.65 -40.52 40.07
CA LEU A 1137 67.52 -41.25 41.32
C LEU A 1137 68.60 -40.79 42.30
N THR A 1138 68.19 -40.30 43.46
CA THR A 1138 69.11 -40.00 44.55
C THR A 1138 69.11 -41.16 45.55
N VAL A 1139 70.28 -41.72 45.81
CA VAL A 1139 70.45 -42.83 46.75
C VAL A 1139 71.18 -42.32 47.99
N SER A 1140 70.68 -42.70 49.16
CA SER A 1140 71.27 -42.37 50.45
C SER A 1140 71.25 -43.59 51.39
N ASN A 1141 72.08 -43.62 52.44
CA ASN A 1141 71.93 -44.64 53.47
C ASN A 1141 70.62 -44.42 54.24
N ARG A 1142 69.86 -45.48 54.51
CA ARG A 1142 68.59 -45.42 55.26
C ARG A 1142 68.74 -44.83 56.67
N ASN A 1143 69.90 -45.00 57.30
CA ASN A 1143 70.22 -44.47 58.62
C ASN A 1143 70.80 -43.03 58.60
N GLY A 1144 70.86 -42.37 57.44
CA GLY A 1144 71.38 -41.01 57.30
C GLY A 1144 72.91 -40.86 57.29
N SER A 1145 73.67 -41.96 57.34
CA SER A 1145 75.15 -41.92 57.30
C SER A 1145 75.72 -41.67 55.90
N ASN A 1146 77.00 -41.26 55.80
CA ASN A 1146 77.67 -41.04 54.52
C ASN A 1146 77.85 -42.33 53.71
N MET A 1147 77.64 -42.29 52.40
CA MET A 1147 77.87 -43.44 51.52
C MET A 1147 79.36 -43.55 51.14
N SER A 1148 79.90 -44.77 51.13
CA SER A 1148 81.28 -45.01 50.69
C SER A 1148 81.43 -44.82 49.17
N GLN A 1149 82.61 -44.39 48.71
CA GLN A 1149 82.89 -44.18 47.28
C GLN A 1149 82.62 -45.44 46.43
N ALA A 1150 82.91 -46.63 46.98
CA ALA A 1150 82.63 -47.90 46.33
C ALA A 1150 81.12 -48.18 46.19
N SER A 1151 80.29 -47.76 47.14
CA SER A 1151 78.83 -47.84 47.02
C SER A 1151 78.27 -46.84 46.01
N LYS A 1152 78.86 -45.63 45.93
CA LYS A 1152 78.46 -44.60 44.97
C LYS A 1152 78.79 -44.93 43.51
N SER A 1153 79.65 -45.92 43.26
CA SER A 1153 80.17 -46.24 41.91
C SER A 1153 79.49 -47.46 41.24
N ARG A 1154 78.56 -48.14 41.92
CA ARG A 1154 77.91 -49.37 41.41
C ARG A 1154 76.68 -49.04 40.58
N SER A 1155 76.55 -49.61 39.38
CA SER A 1155 75.30 -49.59 38.64
C SER A 1155 74.23 -50.45 39.31
N ILE A 1156 72.96 -50.07 39.14
CA ILE A 1156 71.78 -50.82 39.56
C ILE A 1156 71.16 -51.44 38.31
N ASN A 1157 71.01 -52.77 38.33
CA ASN A 1157 70.37 -53.52 37.26
C ASN A 1157 68.85 -53.37 37.33
N ILE A 1158 68.15 -53.63 36.22
CA ILE A 1158 66.69 -53.57 36.17
C ILE A 1158 66.16 -54.95 35.80
N ASP A 1159 65.38 -55.55 36.70
CA ASP A 1159 64.72 -56.84 36.50
C ASP A 1159 63.22 -56.66 36.29
N GLU A 1160 62.68 -57.37 35.31
CA GLU A 1160 61.27 -57.33 34.95
C GLU A 1160 60.51 -58.48 35.60
N VAL A 1161 59.36 -58.17 36.23
CA VAL A 1161 58.47 -59.19 36.82
C VAL A 1161 57.04 -59.12 36.28
N GLY A 1162 56.57 -60.24 35.73
CA GLY A 1162 55.17 -60.49 35.35
C GLY A 1162 54.52 -59.46 34.41
N ALA A 1163 53.25 -59.70 34.05
CA ALA A 1163 52.40 -58.72 33.36
C ALA A 1163 51.21 -58.37 34.26
N GLY A 1164 50.80 -57.10 34.29
CA GLY A 1164 49.61 -56.68 35.06
C GLY A 1164 49.15 -55.26 34.76
N ALA A 1165 48.09 -54.82 35.47
CA ALA A 1165 47.59 -53.46 35.40
C ALA A 1165 48.56 -52.47 36.06
N THR A 1166 48.61 -51.25 35.53
CA THR A 1166 49.30 -50.12 36.16
C THR A 1166 48.58 -49.73 37.44
N THR A 1167 49.36 -49.49 38.48
CA THR A 1167 48.94 -48.74 39.65
C THR A 1167 49.92 -47.60 39.77
N ALA A 1168 49.43 -46.38 39.99
CA ALA A 1168 50.29 -45.25 40.28
C ALA A 1168 51.24 -45.55 41.45
N ILE A 1169 52.40 -44.91 41.47
CA ILE A 1169 53.41 -45.10 42.51
C ILE A 1169 52.96 -44.34 43.77
N GLU A 1170 52.12 -44.94 44.60
CA GLU A 1170 51.85 -44.47 45.97
C GLU A 1170 52.80 -45.16 46.96
N GLY A 1171 54.09 -44.82 46.91
CA GLY A 1171 55.10 -45.22 47.89
C GLY A 1171 55.48 -46.72 47.88
N ILE A 1172 56.58 -47.04 47.20
CA ILE A 1172 57.07 -48.43 47.13
C ILE A 1172 57.78 -48.82 48.44
N GLN A 1173 57.26 -49.86 49.13
CA GLN A 1173 57.82 -50.37 50.37
C GLN A 1173 58.23 -51.85 50.28
N VAL A 1174 59.43 -52.16 50.80
CA VAL A 1174 59.60 -53.31 51.71
C VAL A 1174 60.21 -52.83 53.02
N ILE A 1175 59.38 -52.73 54.06
CA ILE A 1175 59.78 -52.38 55.43
C ILE A 1175 60.58 -53.52 56.04
N THR A 1176 61.79 -53.24 56.54
CA THR A 1176 62.43 -54.13 57.51
C THR A 1176 63.31 -53.45 58.57
N ASN A 1177 63.30 -52.12 58.76
CA ASN A 1177 63.81 -51.45 59.99
C ASN A 1177 63.53 -49.94 59.98
N ASN A 1178 62.50 -49.47 60.70
CA ASN A 1178 62.56 -48.13 61.27
C ASN A 1178 63.34 -48.22 62.58
N GLU A 1179 64.59 -47.76 62.58
CA GLU A 1179 65.42 -47.57 63.79
C GLU A 1179 65.00 -46.30 64.56
N ALA A 1180 63.71 -46.15 64.84
CA ALA A 1180 63.29 -45.41 66.03
C ALA A 1180 63.07 -46.37 67.22
N ASP A 1181 62.91 -47.70 67.00
CA ASP A 1181 62.52 -48.64 68.08
C ASP A 1181 63.31 -49.97 68.14
N LYS A 1182 64.63 -49.85 68.35
CA LYS A 1182 65.58 -50.98 68.51
C LYS A 1182 65.46 -51.76 69.83
N LYS A 1183 64.33 -51.70 70.55
CA LYS A 1183 64.06 -52.59 71.71
C LYS A 1183 63.35 -53.91 71.35
N SER A 1184 62.90 -54.11 70.10
CA SER A 1184 62.04 -55.25 69.69
C SER A 1184 62.72 -56.40 68.91
N LEU A 1185 64.04 -56.32 68.64
CA LEU A 1185 64.78 -57.20 67.70
C LEU A 1185 65.21 -58.58 68.22
N ASN A 1186 64.73 -59.02 69.40
CA ASN A 1186 64.94 -60.40 69.85
C ASN A 1186 63.89 -61.35 69.22
N GLY A 1187 64.34 -62.40 68.52
CA GLY A 1187 63.50 -63.46 67.94
C GLY A 1187 64.13 -64.23 66.78
N ILE A 1188 63.51 -65.34 66.40
CA ILE A 1188 63.90 -66.22 65.27
C ILE A 1188 63.07 -65.80 64.05
N TYR A 1189 63.53 -65.99 62.82
CA TYR A 1189 62.96 -65.51 61.55
C TYR A 1189 63.32 -66.50 60.43
N ASP A 1190 62.57 -66.67 59.35
CA ASP A 1190 63.01 -67.45 58.19
C ASP A 1190 63.65 -66.57 57.10
N LEU A 1191 64.11 -67.18 56.00
CA LEU A 1191 64.76 -66.48 54.89
C LEU A 1191 63.81 -65.61 54.05
N GLN A 1192 62.51 -65.62 54.35
CA GLN A 1192 61.53 -64.68 53.79
C GLN A 1192 61.16 -63.58 54.79
N GLY A 1193 61.84 -63.52 55.95
CA GLY A 1193 61.66 -62.48 56.95
C GLY A 1193 60.54 -62.72 57.96
N ARG A 1194 59.91 -63.92 58.02
CA ARG A 1194 58.82 -64.23 58.97
C ARG A 1194 59.38 -64.63 60.34
N LYS A 1195 58.98 -63.95 61.42
CA LYS A 1195 59.41 -64.26 62.80
C LYS A 1195 58.89 -65.63 63.26
N LEU A 1196 59.79 -66.54 63.64
CA LEU A 1196 59.55 -67.89 64.14
C LEU A 1196 59.54 -67.94 65.68
N SER A 1197 58.64 -68.73 66.28
CA SER A 1197 58.50 -68.86 67.74
C SER A 1197 59.49 -69.85 68.38
N LYS A 1198 60.17 -70.68 67.57
CA LYS A 1198 61.17 -71.67 67.97
C LYS A 1198 62.12 -71.99 66.81
N GLU A 1199 63.30 -72.52 67.10
CA GLU A 1199 64.27 -72.89 66.05
C GLU A 1199 63.74 -74.05 65.17
N PRO A 1200 63.79 -73.91 63.83
CA PRO A 1200 63.53 -75.00 62.89
C PRO A 1200 64.38 -76.24 63.15
N THR A 1201 63.83 -77.42 62.85
CA THR A 1201 64.52 -78.72 62.99
C THR A 1201 65.34 -79.10 61.75
N GLN A 1202 65.11 -78.45 60.61
CA GLN A 1202 65.89 -78.56 59.37
C GLN A 1202 65.73 -77.27 58.53
N GLY A 1203 66.72 -76.95 57.69
CA GLY A 1203 66.70 -75.75 56.83
C GLY A 1203 67.43 -74.53 57.42
N ILE A 1204 67.30 -73.38 56.77
CA ILE A 1204 68.01 -72.13 57.10
C ILE A 1204 67.03 -71.07 57.63
N TYR A 1205 67.41 -70.37 58.70
CA TYR A 1205 66.59 -69.34 59.37
C TYR A 1205 67.48 -68.31 60.10
N ILE A 1206 66.98 -67.12 60.48
CA ILE A 1206 67.69 -66.04 61.20
C ILE A 1206 67.21 -65.90 62.65
N LYS A 1207 68.05 -66.04 63.67
CA LYS A 1207 67.76 -65.82 65.09
C LYS A 1207 68.57 -64.67 65.68
N ASN A 1208 67.89 -63.71 66.30
CA ASN A 1208 68.44 -62.47 66.85
C ASN A 1208 69.34 -61.76 65.84
N GLY A 1209 68.85 -61.68 64.60
CA GLY A 1209 69.58 -61.13 63.47
C GLY A 1209 70.70 -62.01 62.91
N LYS A 1210 70.93 -63.23 63.42
CA LYS A 1210 71.98 -64.17 62.95
C LYS A 1210 71.41 -65.37 62.22
N LYS A 1211 71.90 -65.72 61.03
CA LYS A 1211 71.47 -66.90 60.25
C LYS A 1211 71.98 -68.22 60.87
N TYR A 1212 71.16 -69.27 60.85
CA TYR A 1212 71.37 -70.62 61.39
C TYR A 1212 70.94 -71.67 60.36
N VAL A 1213 71.64 -72.81 60.31
CA VAL A 1213 71.37 -73.93 59.39
C VAL A 1213 71.33 -75.25 60.15
N LYS A 1214 70.33 -76.11 59.89
CA LYS A 1214 70.22 -77.47 60.46
C LYS A 1214 70.05 -78.53 59.35
N PHE A 1215 70.90 -79.56 59.36
CA PHE A 1215 70.89 -80.68 58.39
C PHE A 1215 70.22 -81.95 58.94
N LYS A 1216 69.67 -82.78 58.03
CA LYS A 1216 69.06 -84.08 58.32
C LYS A 1216 70.14 -85.16 58.48
N LYS A 1217 70.19 -85.87 59.61
CA LYS A 1217 71.04 -87.06 59.79
C LYS A 1217 70.40 -88.24 59.03
N LEU A 1218 71.05 -88.77 58.00
CA LEU A 1218 70.83 -90.13 57.50
C LEU A 1218 71.87 -91.02 58.19
N GLY A 1219 71.39 -91.95 59.02
CA GLY A 1219 72.16 -93.03 59.61
C GLY A 1219 71.42 -94.34 59.40
N ILE A 1220 72.00 -95.19 58.54
CA ILE A 1220 72.74 -96.35 59.07
C ILE A 1220 74.10 -95.81 59.48
#